data_AF-A0A9Q0LT32-F1
#
_entry.id   AF-A0A9Q0LT32-F1
#
_cell.length_a   1.000
_cell.length_b   1.000
_cell.length_c   1.000
_cell.angle_alpha   90.00
_cell.angle_beta   90.00
_cell.angle_gamma   90.00
#
_symmetry.space_group_name_H-M   'P 1'
#
loop_
_entity.id
_entity.type
_entity.pdbx_description
1 polymer ?
#
loop_
_entity_poly.entity_id
_entity_poly.type
_entity_poly.pdbx_seq_one_letter_code
_entity_poly.pdbx_strand_id
1 'polypeptide(L)'
;MSKEKSLVLRLRPHYFVHISDENKNIVRLLEGPVTYTLHQHESIVRGPEAMILVPPGHYAKIANPVMRDKDGNPIKDGHNQVCLRNGDFEIRLNQPEPFPLYPGEELEGKITPLKIVLEGEALRLEAIRNFEDTILENNKPKKIKRIAGEQWYFIGPGTYIPKIEVAEKESVKSSIILANSALKLRARRECADCDGTMRKTGEEWLVRKEGEYLPNIDEIVIGQVQPTVLVRDKALHLQAIKTFKDIYGIERKAGEEWLVTSSMSTMHIPDVYETVVGEIKITELTSMQYCVILDPIDSDGKQHLGQKKLVEGPKQFFLQPGERLESGIQDVYLLGEQEALLLRCKEKFEDVDPIKKTKVEREPGIRWMVYGPRQYVPPTQVEVIERRSSIPLNDNEGIYVRDLNTGKVCSVIGETYMLKPNEELWEKDLPPIIERLVGLDEDVLSGRGEKITESKKTARDKTRVVTYPIPHNAAVQIYDYKKREARVQFGPDLAMLGPDEHFTLLSISGGKPKRPDVIQSITLLLGPDFMTDIITVETSDHARLSLQLSYNWHFEVDKESLEDARKIFQVSDFVGDACKAIASKIRAIVATKSFDEFHKGSARAIRIAVFGLDSENHVNDCFRFESNNLLITNIDIQSVEPVDKDTLLSLQKSVQLAIQITSESQEAAAQHEAKRRETEAKGKLQNLQIIANSKAEVKRKELLEHKAECAAILSTGKAKAEAQAKAEAAHIIGTMSVQQAQLESQTLKIDQNSKRKIIGDRYDLDYMHQERIDNLELEKAKNLSEIKSQALSKIVDSISVQTLQNIAKASPLFKSRILKSLGVRNYLITDGKSQLNIFGNGMNQKFSIEEKK
;
A
#
# COMPACT_ATOMS: atom_id res chain seq x y z
N MET A 1 111.08 -107.04 35.15
CA MET A 1 110.30 -108.22 34.72
C MET A 1 108.81 -107.86 34.81
N SER A 2 108.21 -107.33 33.73
CA SER A 2 106.77 -106.97 33.72
C SER A 2 106.29 -106.60 32.30
N LYS A 3 106.17 -107.61 31.43
CA LYS A 3 105.41 -107.66 30.17
C LYS A 3 105.27 -106.34 29.37
N GLU A 4 106.16 -106.12 28.42
CA GLU A 4 105.91 -105.17 27.32
C GLU A 4 104.66 -105.60 26.53
N LYS A 5 103.66 -104.71 26.45
CA LYS A 5 102.52 -104.88 25.54
C LYS A 5 102.90 -104.27 24.18
N SER A 6 103.15 -105.10 23.19
CA SER A 6 103.15 -104.66 21.78
C SER A 6 101.77 -104.09 21.42
N LEU A 7 101.66 -102.79 21.18
CA LEU A 7 100.39 -102.16 20.84
C LEU A 7 100.05 -102.44 19.37
N VAL A 8 99.01 -103.24 19.14
CA VAL A 8 98.55 -103.60 17.79
C VAL A 8 97.43 -102.65 17.37
N LEU A 9 97.70 -101.78 16.40
CA LEU A 9 96.74 -100.85 15.83
C LEU A 9 96.00 -101.53 14.65
N ARG A 10 94.67 -101.58 14.69
CA ARG A 10 93.85 -102.16 13.61
C ARG A 10 93.01 -101.08 12.94
N LEU A 11 93.48 -100.60 11.79
CA LEU A 11 92.77 -99.61 10.98
C LEU A 11 91.68 -100.27 10.14
N ARG A 12 90.49 -99.69 10.15
CA ARG A 12 89.36 -100.09 9.28
C ARG A 12 89.53 -99.46 7.88
N PRO A 13 88.88 -99.98 6.83
CA PRO A 13 88.79 -99.28 5.55
C PRO A 13 88.25 -97.85 5.75
N HIS A 14 88.79 -96.89 4.99
CA HIS A 14 88.45 -95.46 5.09
C HIS A 14 88.73 -94.80 6.46
N TYR A 15 89.64 -95.35 7.25
CA TYR A 15 90.22 -94.67 8.42
C TYR A 15 91.72 -94.46 8.21
N PHE A 16 92.25 -93.37 8.76
CA PHE A 16 93.67 -93.04 8.72
C PHE A 16 94.20 -92.63 10.10
N VAL A 17 95.51 -92.72 10.28
CA VAL A 17 96.23 -92.35 11.49
C VAL A 17 97.55 -91.67 11.11
N HIS A 18 98.04 -90.77 11.97
CA HIS A 18 99.38 -90.20 11.87
C HIS A 18 100.27 -90.78 12.96
N ILE A 19 101.39 -91.38 12.58
CA ILE A 19 102.39 -91.93 13.50
C ILE A 19 103.69 -91.13 13.38
N SER A 20 104.21 -90.66 14.51
CA SER A 20 105.56 -90.10 14.63
C SER A 20 106.58 -91.22 14.83
N ASP A 21 107.68 -91.17 14.10
CA ASP A 21 108.91 -91.95 14.33
C ASP A 21 109.88 -91.04 15.08
N GLU A 22 110.06 -91.27 16.38
CA GLU A 22 110.87 -90.41 17.29
C GLU A 22 112.37 -90.47 16.98
N ASN A 23 112.85 -91.55 16.36
CA ASN A 23 114.26 -91.67 15.95
C ASN A 23 114.57 -90.78 14.73
N LYS A 24 113.59 -90.59 13.83
CA LYS A 24 113.75 -89.78 12.62
C LYS A 24 113.05 -88.41 12.70
N ASN A 25 112.24 -88.19 13.73
CA ASN A 25 111.38 -87.04 13.96
C ASN A 25 110.41 -86.76 12.78
N ILE A 26 109.87 -87.81 12.17
CA ILE A 26 108.96 -87.73 11.00
C ILE A 26 107.57 -88.21 11.41
N VAL A 27 106.54 -87.41 11.09
CA VAL A 27 105.14 -87.86 11.15
C VAL A 27 104.73 -88.41 9.78
N ARG A 28 104.28 -89.66 9.74
CA ARG A 28 103.81 -90.34 8.52
C ARG A 28 102.34 -90.74 8.61
N LEU A 29 101.67 -90.73 7.46
CA LEU A 29 100.31 -91.20 7.29
C LEU A 29 100.29 -92.74 7.18
N LEU A 30 99.32 -93.37 7.84
CA LEU A 30 98.97 -94.77 7.67
C LEU A 30 97.46 -94.89 7.39
N GLU A 31 97.14 -95.55 6.28
CA GLU A 31 95.77 -95.74 5.79
C GLU A 31 95.31 -97.17 6.06
N GLY A 32 94.03 -97.35 6.39
CA GLY A 32 93.43 -98.68 6.51
C GLY A 32 92.92 -99.24 5.17
N PRO A 33 92.78 -100.58 5.02
CA PRO A 33 92.78 -101.58 6.08
C PRO A 33 94.16 -102.22 6.33
N VAL A 34 94.82 -101.81 7.41
CA VAL A 34 96.11 -102.37 7.84
C VAL A 34 96.06 -102.67 9.34
N THR A 35 96.62 -103.81 9.73
CA THR A 35 96.92 -104.11 11.14
C THR A 35 98.41 -103.85 11.36
N TYR A 36 98.73 -102.74 12.01
CA TYR A 36 100.09 -102.25 12.21
C TYR A 36 100.54 -102.41 13.66
N THR A 37 101.71 -102.98 13.89
CA THR A 37 102.31 -103.09 15.23
C THR A 37 103.25 -101.90 15.45
N LEU A 38 102.96 -101.03 16.42
CA LEU A 38 103.85 -99.91 16.73
C LEU A 38 105.18 -100.41 17.31
N HIS A 39 106.28 -99.82 16.84
CA HIS A 39 107.60 -100.02 17.41
C HIS A 39 107.82 -99.12 18.64
N GLN A 40 108.81 -99.44 19.49
CA GLN A 40 109.07 -98.70 20.74
C GLN A 40 109.43 -97.21 20.55
N HIS A 41 109.90 -96.83 19.37
CA HIS A 41 110.28 -95.47 18.99
C HIS A 41 109.19 -94.76 18.17
N GLU A 42 107.96 -95.27 18.19
CA GLU A 42 106.84 -94.74 17.42
C GLU A 42 105.67 -94.37 18.34
N SER A 43 105.06 -93.23 18.08
CA SER A 43 103.94 -92.68 18.86
C SER A 43 102.83 -92.15 17.95
N ILE A 44 101.57 -92.26 18.38
CA ILE A 44 100.41 -91.81 17.59
C ILE A 44 100.19 -90.32 17.83
N VAL A 45 100.19 -89.52 16.76
CA VAL A 45 99.98 -88.07 16.79
C VAL A 45 98.51 -87.71 16.59
N ARG A 46 97.83 -88.40 15.68
CA ARG A 46 96.45 -88.09 15.28
C ARG A 46 95.73 -89.33 14.77
N GLY A 47 94.44 -89.43 15.05
CA GLY A 47 93.59 -90.56 14.64
C GLY A 47 93.64 -91.80 15.56
N PRO A 48 92.90 -92.87 15.24
CA PRO A 48 92.25 -93.12 13.94
C PRO A 48 91.04 -92.22 13.65
N GLU A 49 91.15 -91.39 12.61
CA GLU A 49 90.09 -90.53 12.07
C GLU A 49 89.49 -91.16 10.80
N ALA A 50 88.24 -90.84 10.47
CA ALA A 50 87.62 -91.25 9.22
C ALA A 50 88.08 -90.35 8.07
N MET A 51 88.29 -90.93 6.88
CA MET A 51 88.59 -90.20 5.65
C MET A 51 87.40 -89.30 5.25
N ILE A 52 87.70 -88.19 4.57
CA ILE A 52 86.72 -87.19 4.17
C ILE A 52 86.06 -87.61 2.84
N LEU A 53 84.73 -87.66 2.84
CA LEU A 53 83.92 -87.85 1.65
C LEU A 53 83.17 -86.56 1.32
N VAL A 54 83.43 -85.98 0.14
CA VAL A 54 82.75 -84.78 -0.35
C VAL A 54 81.60 -85.20 -1.27
N PRO A 55 80.32 -84.94 -0.92
CA PRO A 55 79.19 -85.33 -1.77
C PRO A 55 79.16 -84.62 -3.12
N PRO A 56 78.43 -85.16 -4.12
CA PRO A 56 78.14 -84.45 -5.36
C PRO A 56 77.54 -83.06 -5.08
N GLY A 57 77.93 -82.07 -5.89
CA GLY A 57 77.47 -80.68 -5.74
C GLY A 57 77.99 -79.95 -4.49
N HIS A 58 78.94 -80.53 -3.75
CA HIS A 58 79.58 -79.91 -2.59
C HIS A 58 81.09 -79.77 -2.79
N TYR A 59 81.73 -78.99 -1.92
CA TYR A 59 83.18 -78.84 -1.82
C TYR A 59 83.65 -78.80 -0.37
N ALA A 60 84.92 -79.15 -0.16
CA ALA A 60 85.64 -78.98 1.09
C ALA A 60 86.81 -78.01 0.89
N LYS A 61 87.03 -77.10 1.85
CA LYS A 61 88.19 -76.20 1.90
C LYS A 61 89.22 -76.77 2.87
N ILE A 62 90.47 -76.92 2.42
CA ILE A 62 91.55 -77.55 3.19
C ILE A 62 92.70 -76.56 3.34
N ALA A 63 93.14 -76.35 4.57
CA ALA A 63 94.28 -75.53 4.93
C ALA A 63 95.58 -76.35 4.88
N ASN A 64 96.68 -75.69 4.50
CA ASN A 64 98.01 -76.27 4.35
C ASN A 64 98.06 -77.51 3.43
N PRO A 65 97.47 -77.46 2.22
CA PRO A 65 97.31 -78.64 1.37
C PRO A 65 98.65 -79.22 0.92
N VAL A 66 98.68 -80.54 0.76
CA VAL A 66 99.84 -81.29 0.25
C VAL A 66 100.31 -80.80 -1.13
N MET A 67 101.63 -80.68 -1.31
CA MET A 67 102.23 -80.50 -2.63
C MET A 67 102.19 -81.82 -3.39
N ARG A 68 101.61 -81.82 -4.59
CA ARG A 68 101.49 -82.99 -5.46
C ARG A 68 102.40 -82.86 -6.68
N ASP A 69 102.91 -83.98 -7.18
CA ASP A 69 103.60 -84.07 -8.45
C ASP A 69 102.63 -84.04 -9.65
N LYS A 70 103.16 -84.17 -10.87
CA LYS A 70 102.36 -84.17 -12.11
C LYS A 70 101.42 -85.37 -12.23
N ASP A 71 101.69 -86.44 -11.50
CA ASP A 71 100.92 -87.69 -11.50
C ASP A 71 99.93 -87.73 -10.31
N GLY A 72 99.87 -86.66 -9.51
CA GLY A 72 98.91 -86.47 -8.42
C GLY A 72 99.36 -87.01 -7.06
N ASN A 73 100.57 -87.55 -6.96
CA ASN A 73 101.12 -88.16 -5.74
C ASN A 73 101.74 -87.10 -4.81
N PRO A 74 101.74 -87.32 -3.48
CA PRO A 74 102.32 -86.37 -2.53
C PRO A 74 103.85 -86.32 -2.65
N ILE A 75 104.39 -85.12 -2.88
CA ILE A 75 105.82 -84.84 -2.87
C ILE A 75 106.35 -85.01 -1.45
N LYS A 76 107.47 -85.72 -1.32
CA LYS A 76 108.15 -85.96 -0.05
C LYS A 76 109.55 -85.36 -0.08
N ASP A 77 109.97 -84.81 1.05
CA ASP A 77 111.30 -84.25 1.24
C ASP A 77 112.36 -85.37 1.32
N GLY A 78 113.66 -85.01 1.36
CA GLY A 78 114.77 -85.95 1.53
C GLY A 78 114.70 -86.83 2.79
N HIS A 79 113.87 -86.43 3.76
CA HIS A 79 113.54 -87.20 4.96
C HIS A 79 112.23 -88.00 4.84
N ASN A 80 111.64 -88.17 3.65
CA ASN A 80 110.40 -88.93 3.41
C ASN A 80 109.13 -88.38 4.12
N GLN A 81 109.20 -87.15 4.65
CA GLN A 81 108.05 -86.40 5.16
C GLN A 81 107.32 -85.70 4.00
N VAL A 82 105.99 -85.65 4.06
CA VAL A 82 105.15 -85.02 3.02
C VAL A 82 105.26 -83.49 3.08
N CYS A 83 105.51 -82.85 1.94
CA CYS A 83 105.65 -81.40 1.86
C CYS A 83 104.28 -80.72 1.67
N LEU A 84 104.03 -79.62 2.40
CA LEU A 84 102.76 -78.87 2.38
C LEU A 84 102.94 -77.44 1.83
N ARG A 85 101.85 -76.88 1.29
CA ARG A 85 101.73 -75.43 1.00
C ARG A 85 101.26 -74.68 2.24
N ASN A 86 102.17 -74.48 3.20
CA ASN A 86 101.86 -73.80 4.46
C ASN A 86 101.28 -72.39 4.21
N GLY A 87 100.14 -72.08 4.84
CA GLY A 87 99.45 -70.79 4.71
C GLY A 87 98.61 -70.62 3.44
N ASP A 88 98.49 -71.64 2.60
CA ASP A 88 97.60 -71.64 1.44
C ASP A 88 96.41 -72.61 1.64
N PHE A 89 95.45 -72.54 0.72
CA PHE A 89 94.23 -73.36 0.76
C PHE A 89 94.06 -74.20 -0.50
N GLU A 90 93.30 -75.28 -0.41
CA GLU A 90 92.84 -76.08 -1.55
C GLU A 90 91.34 -76.34 -1.45
N ILE A 91 90.66 -76.26 -2.60
CA ILE A 91 89.24 -76.59 -2.70
C ILE A 91 89.14 -77.97 -3.35
N ARG A 92 88.78 -78.98 -2.55
CA ARG A 92 88.54 -80.35 -3.03
C ARG A 92 87.05 -80.51 -3.34
N LEU A 93 86.76 -80.80 -4.61
CA LEU A 93 85.42 -81.16 -5.10
C LEU A 93 85.12 -82.63 -4.78
N ASN A 94 83.93 -83.10 -5.15
CA ASN A 94 83.54 -84.51 -5.11
C ASN A 94 84.61 -85.42 -5.76
N GLN A 95 85.09 -86.41 -5.00
CA GLN A 95 86.02 -87.45 -5.45
C GLN A 95 85.38 -88.83 -5.24
N PRO A 96 85.62 -89.83 -6.12
CA PRO A 96 84.96 -91.14 -6.02
C PRO A 96 85.29 -91.92 -4.75
N GLU A 97 86.49 -91.71 -4.19
CA GLU A 97 86.99 -92.38 -3.00
C GLU A 97 87.22 -91.36 -1.87
N PRO A 98 86.89 -91.70 -0.60
CA PRO A 98 87.22 -90.84 0.54
C PRO A 98 88.73 -90.64 0.67
N PHE A 99 89.18 -89.40 0.90
CA PHE A 99 90.60 -89.09 1.05
C PHE A 99 91.00 -88.85 2.52
N PRO A 100 92.20 -89.26 2.96
CA PRO A 100 92.75 -88.88 4.25
C PRO A 100 93.27 -87.43 4.25
N LEU A 101 93.44 -86.86 5.43
CA LEU A 101 94.25 -85.64 5.61
C LEU A 101 95.71 -86.05 5.85
N TYR A 102 96.65 -85.42 5.14
CA TYR A 102 98.08 -85.60 5.39
C TYR A 102 98.52 -84.92 6.71
N PRO A 103 99.65 -85.32 7.31
CA PRO A 103 100.17 -84.68 8.53
C PRO A 103 100.41 -83.17 8.32
N GLY A 104 99.59 -82.36 8.98
CA GLY A 104 99.57 -80.88 8.87
C GLY A 104 98.46 -80.30 7.97
N GLU A 105 97.72 -81.12 7.23
CA GLU A 105 96.48 -80.69 6.57
C GLU A 105 95.32 -80.59 7.59
N GLU A 106 94.51 -79.54 7.46
CA GLU A 106 93.32 -79.32 8.28
C GLU A 106 92.10 -79.02 7.40
N LEU A 107 90.94 -79.60 7.75
CA LEU A 107 89.66 -79.27 7.10
C LEU A 107 89.15 -77.94 7.69
N GLU A 108 89.04 -76.92 6.85
CA GLU A 108 88.59 -75.61 7.26
C GLU A 108 87.06 -75.52 7.17
N GLY A 109 86.39 -75.60 8.31
CA GLY A 109 84.93 -75.50 8.42
C GLY A 109 84.20 -76.81 8.14
N LYS A 110 83.04 -76.71 7.48
CA LYS A 110 82.20 -77.87 7.09
C LYS A 110 82.13 -77.98 5.58
N ILE A 111 81.82 -79.17 5.09
CA ILE A 111 81.54 -79.41 3.67
C ILE A 111 80.34 -78.54 3.24
N THR A 112 80.51 -77.73 2.21
CA THR A 112 79.56 -76.70 1.77
C THR A 112 79.00 -77.02 0.37
N PRO A 113 77.71 -76.78 0.10
CA PRO A 113 77.16 -76.91 -1.24
C PRO A 113 77.73 -75.84 -2.18
N LEU A 114 77.87 -76.18 -3.46
CA LEU A 114 78.21 -75.24 -4.52
C LEU A 114 77.04 -74.30 -4.79
N LYS A 115 77.34 -73.05 -5.14
CA LYS A 115 76.35 -71.99 -5.30
C LYS A 115 75.77 -72.00 -6.71
N ILE A 116 74.46 -72.19 -6.81
CA ILE A 116 73.73 -72.14 -8.08
C ILE A 116 73.32 -70.69 -8.33
N VAL A 117 73.63 -70.16 -9.52
CA VAL A 117 73.21 -68.84 -9.98
C VAL A 117 72.18 -69.05 -11.09
N LEU A 118 71.01 -68.46 -10.93
CA LEU A 118 69.88 -68.62 -11.85
C LEU A 118 70.02 -67.71 -13.08
N GLU A 119 69.22 -68.00 -14.11
CA GLU A 119 69.02 -67.09 -15.24
C GLU A 119 68.42 -65.76 -14.74
N GLY A 120 68.87 -64.63 -15.31
CA GLY A 120 68.54 -63.29 -14.80
C GLY A 120 69.29 -62.88 -13.52
N GLU A 121 70.11 -63.76 -12.93
CA GLU A 121 70.94 -63.47 -11.76
C GLU A 121 72.45 -63.51 -12.07
N ALA A 122 73.22 -62.72 -11.34
CA ALA A 122 74.67 -62.69 -11.43
C ALA A 122 75.32 -62.60 -10.05
N LEU A 123 76.40 -63.37 -9.85
CA LEU A 123 77.20 -63.31 -8.62
C LEU A 123 78.40 -62.38 -8.83
N ARG A 124 78.48 -61.30 -8.03
CA ARG A 124 79.63 -60.39 -7.99
C ARG A 124 80.80 -61.07 -7.28
N LEU A 125 81.92 -61.12 -7.99
CA LEU A 125 83.18 -61.70 -7.53
C LEU A 125 84.25 -60.61 -7.45
N GLU A 126 85.23 -60.79 -6.56
CA GLU A 126 86.40 -59.93 -6.41
C GLU A 126 87.67 -60.78 -6.27
N ALA A 127 88.74 -60.46 -7.00
CA ALA A 127 90.03 -61.11 -6.82
C ALA A 127 90.73 -60.61 -5.54
N ILE A 128 91.12 -61.54 -4.66
CA ILE A 128 91.85 -61.27 -3.41
C ILE A 128 93.35 -61.12 -3.69
N ARG A 129 93.88 -61.90 -4.64
CA ARG A 129 95.29 -61.94 -5.06
C ARG A 129 95.40 -62.06 -6.57
N ASN A 130 96.54 -61.70 -7.15
CA ASN A 130 96.78 -61.83 -8.59
C ASN A 130 96.82 -63.32 -8.98
N PHE A 131 96.06 -63.73 -9.99
CA PHE A 131 96.04 -65.12 -10.48
C PHE A 131 95.72 -65.23 -11.99
N GLU A 132 96.03 -66.37 -12.59
CA GLU A 132 95.60 -66.69 -13.96
C GLU A 132 94.27 -67.45 -13.92
N ASP A 133 93.19 -66.74 -14.27
CA ASP A 133 91.86 -67.31 -14.38
C ASP A 133 91.67 -67.98 -15.75
N THR A 134 91.13 -69.19 -15.78
CA THR A 134 90.80 -69.91 -17.02
C THR A 134 89.30 -69.80 -17.28
N ILE A 135 88.92 -68.93 -18.21
CA ILE A 135 87.52 -68.71 -18.61
C ILE A 135 87.26 -69.41 -19.95
N LEU A 136 86.07 -69.98 -20.12
CA LEU A 136 85.62 -70.57 -21.37
C LEU A 136 84.98 -69.49 -22.24
N GLU A 137 85.74 -68.95 -23.19
CA GLU A 137 85.24 -67.99 -24.18
C GLU A 137 85.03 -68.75 -25.51
N ASN A 138 83.77 -68.85 -25.99
CA ASN A 138 83.40 -69.62 -27.18
C ASN A 138 83.91 -71.09 -27.15
N ASN A 139 83.69 -71.79 -26.03
CA ASN A 139 84.19 -73.15 -25.76
C ASN A 139 85.71 -73.35 -25.86
N LYS A 140 86.50 -72.27 -25.85
CA LYS A 140 87.97 -72.33 -25.79
C LYS A 140 88.46 -71.82 -24.43
N PRO A 141 89.40 -72.53 -23.76
CA PRO A 141 89.98 -72.05 -22.52
C PRO A 141 90.92 -70.87 -22.79
N LYS A 142 90.53 -69.68 -22.32
CA LYS A 142 91.31 -68.45 -22.38
C LYS A 142 91.85 -68.14 -20.99
N LYS A 143 93.16 -67.94 -20.89
CA LYS A 143 93.82 -67.48 -19.67
C LYS A 143 93.72 -65.96 -19.57
N ILE A 144 93.12 -65.47 -18.49
CA ILE A 144 92.97 -64.04 -18.17
C ILE A 144 93.74 -63.79 -16.87
N LYS A 145 94.64 -62.81 -16.88
CA LYS A 145 95.37 -62.40 -15.67
C LYS A 145 94.49 -61.47 -14.86
N ARG A 146 93.96 -61.95 -13.74
CA ARG A 146 93.17 -61.16 -12.79
C ARG A 146 94.10 -60.45 -11.81
N ILE A 147 93.79 -59.20 -11.50
CA ILE A 147 94.55 -58.36 -10.55
C ILE A 147 93.76 -58.27 -9.23
N ALA A 148 94.46 -58.23 -8.08
CA ALA A 148 93.83 -58.04 -6.78
C ALA A 148 92.95 -56.76 -6.75
N GLY A 149 91.72 -56.88 -6.26
CA GLY A 149 90.70 -55.83 -6.26
C GLY A 149 89.88 -55.72 -7.56
N GLU A 150 90.22 -56.48 -8.61
CA GLU A 150 89.40 -56.58 -9.81
C GLU A 150 88.08 -57.27 -9.51
N GLN A 151 86.97 -56.77 -10.07
CA GLN A 151 85.63 -57.29 -9.85
C GLN A 151 84.97 -57.68 -11.16
N TRP A 152 84.23 -58.77 -11.16
CA TRP A 152 83.45 -59.22 -12.32
C TRP A 152 82.18 -59.98 -11.89
N TYR A 153 81.30 -60.26 -12.84
CA TYR A 153 80.14 -61.13 -12.62
C TYR A 153 80.40 -62.56 -13.13
N PHE A 154 79.93 -63.53 -12.34
CA PHE A 154 79.57 -64.84 -12.84
C PHE A 154 78.06 -64.80 -13.15
N ILE A 155 77.73 -64.75 -14.44
CA ILE A 155 76.35 -64.63 -14.95
C ILE A 155 75.75 -66.04 -15.03
N GLY A 156 74.51 -66.22 -14.54
CA GLY A 156 73.79 -67.49 -14.68
C GLY A 156 73.23 -67.74 -16.09
N PRO A 157 72.67 -68.93 -16.36
CA PRO A 157 72.51 -70.05 -15.43
C PRO A 157 73.81 -70.87 -15.28
N GLY A 158 74.22 -71.14 -14.04
CA GLY A 158 75.40 -71.97 -13.79
C GLY A 158 75.71 -72.22 -12.32
N THR A 159 76.48 -73.28 -12.06
CA THR A 159 77.01 -73.58 -10.71
C THR A 159 78.38 -72.94 -10.55
N TYR A 160 78.50 -71.97 -9.65
CA TYR A 160 79.77 -71.35 -9.31
C TYR A 160 80.65 -72.33 -8.52
N ILE A 161 81.88 -72.52 -8.98
CA ILE A 161 82.94 -73.26 -8.27
C ILE A 161 83.84 -72.23 -7.58
N PRO A 162 83.85 -72.14 -6.24
CA PRO A 162 84.69 -71.20 -5.53
C PRO A 162 86.18 -71.42 -5.80
N LYS A 163 86.95 -70.33 -5.74
CA LYS A 163 88.41 -70.31 -5.93
C LYS A 163 89.05 -69.62 -4.73
N ILE A 164 90.24 -70.06 -4.34
CA ILE A 164 90.96 -69.54 -3.15
C ILE A 164 91.52 -68.11 -3.37
N GLU A 165 91.49 -67.63 -4.61
CA GLU A 165 91.90 -66.30 -5.03
C GLU A 165 90.72 -65.34 -5.20
N VAL A 166 89.48 -65.79 -5.00
CA VAL A 166 88.26 -65.03 -5.34
C VAL A 166 87.28 -64.97 -4.15
N ALA A 167 86.92 -63.76 -3.74
CA ALA A 167 85.86 -63.49 -2.78
C ALA A 167 84.51 -63.34 -3.47
N GLU A 168 83.46 -63.92 -2.89
CA GLU A 168 82.07 -63.62 -3.27
C GLU A 168 81.59 -62.36 -2.54
N LYS A 169 80.91 -61.45 -3.25
CA LYS A 169 80.31 -60.24 -2.65
C LYS A 169 78.80 -60.30 -2.52
N GLU A 170 78.10 -60.20 -3.64
CA GLU A 170 76.64 -60.00 -3.67
C GLU A 170 76.03 -60.68 -4.91
N SER A 171 74.76 -61.10 -4.78
CA SER A 171 73.96 -61.56 -5.92
C SER A 171 73.11 -60.40 -6.45
N VAL A 172 73.28 -60.06 -7.73
CA VAL A 172 72.53 -59.02 -8.45
C VAL A 172 71.47 -59.69 -9.32
N LYS A 173 70.28 -59.08 -9.41
CA LYS A 173 69.17 -59.54 -10.25
C LYS A 173 68.92 -58.57 -11.40
N SER A 174 68.39 -59.07 -12.51
CA SER A 174 67.88 -58.25 -13.61
C SER A 174 66.72 -57.35 -13.16
N SER A 175 66.60 -56.19 -13.81
CA SER A 175 65.48 -55.25 -13.66
C SER A 175 64.61 -55.30 -14.91
N ILE A 176 63.31 -55.56 -14.75
CA ILE A 176 62.36 -55.70 -15.86
C ILE A 176 61.93 -54.31 -16.34
N ILE A 177 62.37 -53.90 -17.53
CA ILE A 177 61.96 -52.66 -18.19
C ILE A 177 60.65 -52.93 -18.95
N LEU A 178 59.57 -52.28 -18.49
CA LEU A 178 58.24 -52.38 -19.10
C LEU A 178 58.14 -51.55 -20.39
N ALA A 179 57.18 -51.89 -21.25
CA ALA A 179 56.92 -51.14 -22.46
C ALA A 179 56.63 -49.65 -22.19
N ASN A 180 57.19 -48.78 -23.02
CA ASN A 180 57.17 -47.31 -22.86
C ASN A 180 57.78 -46.78 -21.54
N SER A 181 58.57 -47.57 -20.79
CA SER A 181 59.32 -47.11 -19.62
C SER A 181 60.82 -47.07 -19.88
N ALA A 182 61.59 -46.41 -19.01
CA ALA A 182 63.04 -46.40 -19.07
C ALA A 182 63.66 -46.70 -17.71
N LEU A 183 64.81 -47.38 -17.69
CA LEU A 183 65.61 -47.59 -16.48
C LEU A 183 66.69 -46.51 -16.38
N LYS A 184 66.68 -45.75 -15.29
CA LYS A 184 67.70 -44.74 -15.02
C LYS A 184 68.90 -45.36 -14.33
N LEU A 185 70.06 -45.23 -14.95
CA LEU A 185 71.35 -45.73 -14.46
C LEU A 185 72.28 -44.57 -14.08
N ARG A 186 73.27 -44.88 -13.22
CA ARG A 186 74.41 -44.00 -12.90
C ARG A 186 75.71 -44.79 -12.93
N ALA A 187 76.74 -44.22 -13.56
CA ALA A 187 78.08 -44.81 -13.60
C ALA A 187 78.78 -44.68 -12.23
N ARG A 188 79.21 -45.81 -11.66
CA ARG A 188 80.02 -45.89 -10.43
C ARG A 188 81.49 -45.54 -10.68
N ARG A 189 81.99 -45.89 -11.86
CA ARG A 189 83.34 -45.64 -12.40
C ARG A 189 83.21 -45.40 -13.90
N GLU A 190 84.30 -45.03 -14.58
CA GLU A 190 84.29 -44.94 -16.04
C GLU A 190 84.05 -46.34 -16.65
N CYS A 191 82.97 -46.48 -17.42
CA CYS A 191 82.53 -47.74 -18.00
C CYS A 191 81.92 -47.55 -19.39
N ALA A 192 81.83 -48.64 -20.15
CA ALA A 192 81.01 -48.68 -21.36
C ALA A 192 79.60 -49.16 -21.01
N ASP A 193 78.61 -48.39 -21.43
CA ASP A 193 77.17 -48.69 -21.38
C ASP A 193 76.82 -49.89 -22.30
N CYS A 194 75.61 -50.42 -22.18
CA CYS A 194 75.09 -51.51 -23.02
C CYS A 194 75.15 -51.20 -24.54
N ASP A 195 75.02 -49.93 -24.91
CA ASP A 195 75.15 -49.45 -26.30
C ASP A 195 76.59 -49.06 -26.69
N GLY A 196 77.58 -49.39 -25.87
CA GLY A 196 79.00 -49.11 -26.13
C GLY A 196 79.42 -47.65 -25.96
N THR A 197 78.55 -46.79 -25.42
CA THR A 197 78.90 -45.40 -25.11
C THR A 197 79.75 -45.32 -23.84
N MET A 198 80.84 -44.54 -23.88
CA MET A 198 81.71 -44.36 -22.73
C MET A 198 81.10 -43.35 -21.74
N ARG A 199 80.81 -43.82 -20.53
CA ARG A 199 80.21 -43.03 -19.44
C ARG A 199 81.27 -42.60 -18.44
N LYS A 200 81.17 -41.36 -17.97
CA LYS A 200 82.05 -40.82 -16.91
C LYS A 200 81.53 -41.19 -15.54
N THR A 201 82.43 -41.24 -14.55
CA THR A 201 82.05 -41.46 -13.14
C THR A 201 80.99 -40.45 -12.68
N GLY A 202 79.85 -40.94 -12.19
CA GLY A 202 78.71 -40.12 -11.75
C GLY A 202 77.77 -39.66 -12.86
N GLU A 203 78.03 -39.97 -14.13
CA GLU A 203 77.11 -39.70 -15.24
C GLU A 203 75.84 -40.53 -15.10
N GLU A 204 74.70 -39.97 -15.49
CA GLU A 204 73.39 -40.62 -15.50
C GLU A 204 72.83 -40.70 -16.92
N TRP A 205 72.14 -41.81 -17.23
CA TRP A 205 71.48 -42.02 -18.53
C TRP A 205 70.23 -42.92 -18.38
N LEU A 206 69.46 -43.03 -19.47
CA LEU A 206 68.28 -43.88 -19.56
C LEU A 206 68.51 -45.06 -20.51
N VAL A 207 68.23 -46.28 -20.04
CA VAL A 207 68.09 -47.46 -20.89
C VAL A 207 66.61 -47.66 -21.24
N ARG A 208 66.29 -47.64 -22.54
CA ARG A 208 64.91 -47.68 -23.07
C ARG A 208 64.56 -49.02 -23.75
N LYS A 209 65.46 -50.01 -23.74
CA LYS A 209 65.22 -51.34 -24.33
C LYS A 209 64.28 -52.15 -23.43
N GLU A 210 63.17 -52.62 -23.97
CA GLU A 210 62.20 -53.43 -23.24
C GLU A 210 62.76 -54.82 -22.90
N GLY A 211 62.36 -55.37 -21.75
CA GLY A 211 62.79 -56.69 -21.27
C GLY A 211 63.67 -56.65 -20.02
N GLU A 212 64.36 -57.74 -19.74
CA GLU A 212 65.23 -57.86 -18.57
C GLU A 212 66.60 -57.21 -18.81
N TYR A 213 66.92 -56.21 -17.97
CA TYR A 213 68.22 -55.55 -17.96
C TYR A 213 69.03 -55.99 -16.75
N LEU A 214 70.14 -56.71 -16.97
CA LEU A 214 71.12 -57.02 -15.93
C LEU A 214 72.20 -55.91 -15.89
N PRO A 215 72.29 -55.11 -14.81
CA PRO A 215 73.27 -54.03 -14.72
C PRO A 215 74.70 -54.54 -14.71
N ASN A 216 75.61 -53.80 -15.34
CA ASN A 216 77.05 -54.08 -15.31
C ASN A 216 77.68 -53.69 -13.96
N ILE A 217 78.91 -54.14 -13.69
CA ILE A 217 79.61 -54.07 -12.38
C ILE A 217 79.73 -52.63 -11.84
N ASP A 218 79.82 -51.68 -12.79
CA ASP A 218 80.00 -50.26 -12.59
C ASP A 218 78.74 -49.44 -12.92
N GLU A 219 77.59 -50.09 -13.10
CA GLU A 219 76.30 -49.44 -13.27
C GLU A 219 75.49 -49.52 -11.97
N ILE A 220 74.89 -48.41 -11.57
CA ILE A 220 74.01 -48.31 -10.41
C ILE A 220 72.59 -48.02 -10.93
N VAL A 221 71.65 -48.92 -10.65
CA VAL A 221 70.23 -48.67 -10.92
C VAL A 221 69.71 -47.63 -9.94
N ILE A 222 69.19 -46.51 -10.46
CA ILE A 222 68.51 -45.48 -9.65
C ILE A 222 67.02 -45.83 -9.51
N GLY A 223 66.37 -46.22 -10.60
CA GLY A 223 64.94 -46.53 -10.64
C GLY A 223 64.36 -46.44 -12.05
N GLN A 224 63.05 -46.63 -12.18
CA GLN A 224 62.34 -46.53 -13.46
C GLN A 224 61.70 -45.15 -13.65
N VAL A 225 61.75 -44.64 -14.88
CA VAL A 225 61.10 -43.41 -15.32
C VAL A 225 59.87 -43.78 -16.15
N GLN A 226 58.71 -43.25 -15.74
CA GLN A 226 57.45 -43.45 -16.45
C GLN A 226 57.24 -42.37 -17.52
N PRO A 227 56.52 -42.68 -18.62
CA PRO A 227 56.22 -41.73 -19.68
C PRO A 227 55.11 -40.76 -19.26
N THR A 228 55.23 -39.50 -19.66
CA THR A 228 54.11 -38.53 -19.68
C THR A 228 53.30 -38.73 -20.96
N VAL A 229 51.97 -38.79 -20.84
CA VAL A 229 51.05 -38.99 -21.98
C VAL A 229 50.60 -37.65 -22.53
N LEU A 230 50.81 -37.43 -23.83
CA LEU A 230 50.52 -36.19 -24.54
C LEU A 230 49.21 -36.27 -25.31
N VAL A 231 48.15 -35.72 -24.70
CA VAL A 231 46.83 -35.53 -25.32
C VAL A 231 46.85 -34.28 -26.21
N ARG A 232 45.98 -34.19 -27.22
CA ARG A 232 45.90 -33.02 -28.13
C ARG A 232 45.76 -31.67 -27.42
N ASP A 233 45.11 -31.65 -26.26
CA ASP A 233 44.78 -30.43 -25.52
C ASP A 233 45.93 -30.00 -24.58
N LYS A 234 47.02 -30.77 -24.52
CA LYS A 234 48.15 -30.57 -23.60
C LYS A 234 49.49 -30.61 -24.33
N ALA A 235 50.39 -29.71 -23.96
CA ALA A 235 51.80 -29.77 -24.28
C ALA A 235 52.62 -29.90 -23.00
N LEU A 236 53.71 -30.66 -23.04
CA LEU A 236 54.66 -30.78 -21.93
C LEU A 236 55.72 -29.70 -22.08
N HIS A 237 55.89 -28.86 -21.06
CA HIS A 237 56.89 -27.80 -21.02
C HIS A 237 58.17 -28.33 -20.36
N LEU A 238 59.25 -28.36 -21.15
CA LEU A 238 60.56 -28.86 -20.75
C LEU A 238 61.58 -27.73 -20.74
N GLN A 239 62.59 -27.88 -19.89
CA GLN A 239 63.78 -27.05 -19.83
C GLN A 239 65.04 -27.94 -19.85
N ALA A 240 66.08 -27.53 -20.57
CA ALA A 240 67.35 -28.28 -20.65
C ALA A 240 68.30 -27.90 -19.51
N ILE A 241 68.75 -28.88 -18.71
CA ILE A 241 69.76 -28.67 -17.65
C ILE A 241 71.16 -28.42 -18.26
N LYS A 242 71.46 -29.06 -19.38
CA LYS A 242 72.76 -29.02 -20.09
C LYS A 242 72.54 -28.91 -21.59
N THR A 243 73.57 -28.54 -22.33
CA THR A 243 73.51 -28.66 -23.79
C THR A 243 73.59 -30.13 -24.19
N PHE A 244 72.56 -30.63 -24.86
CA PHE A 244 72.46 -32.02 -25.31
C PHE A 244 71.58 -32.12 -26.57
N LYS A 245 71.49 -33.32 -27.15
CA LYS A 245 70.61 -33.60 -28.29
C LYS A 245 69.41 -34.40 -27.79
N ASP A 246 68.21 -33.88 -28.01
CA ASP A 246 66.97 -34.54 -27.57
C ASP A 246 66.65 -35.79 -28.40
N ILE A 247 65.65 -36.57 -27.96
CA ILE A 247 65.23 -37.81 -28.63
C ILE A 247 64.70 -37.59 -30.05
N TYR A 248 64.24 -36.38 -30.38
CA TYR A 248 63.79 -35.99 -31.72
C TYR A 248 64.96 -35.53 -32.62
N GLY A 249 66.16 -35.42 -32.05
CA GLY A 249 67.39 -35.06 -32.74
C GLY A 249 67.66 -33.56 -32.80
N ILE A 250 66.97 -32.74 -32.01
CA ILE A 250 67.18 -31.29 -31.91
C ILE A 250 68.26 -31.01 -30.86
N GLU A 251 69.19 -30.11 -31.16
CA GLU A 251 70.20 -29.66 -30.19
C GLU A 251 69.59 -28.59 -29.28
N ARG A 252 69.50 -28.90 -27.98
CA ARG A 252 68.97 -28.02 -26.93
C ARG A 252 70.11 -27.44 -26.14
N LYS A 253 70.11 -26.12 -25.91
CA LYS A 253 71.12 -25.43 -25.10
C LYS A 253 70.72 -25.43 -23.62
N ALA A 254 71.71 -25.38 -22.72
CA ALA A 254 71.44 -25.25 -21.30
C ALA A 254 70.58 -24.00 -20.99
N GLY A 255 69.47 -24.19 -20.27
CA GLY A 255 68.47 -23.16 -19.96
C GLY A 255 67.45 -22.88 -21.07
N GLU A 256 67.55 -23.53 -22.23
CA GLU A 256 66.53 -23.46 -23.29
C GLU A 256 65.24 -24.15 -22.83
N GLU A 257 64.09 -23.55 -23.16
CA GLU A 257 62.76 -24.08 -22.87
C GLU A 257 61.99 -24.35 -24.16
N TRP A 258 61.25 -25.46 -24.21
CA TRP A 258 60.43 -25.81 -25.36
C TRP A 258 59.20 -26.62 -24.93
N LEU A 259 58.30 -26.82 -25.89
CA LEU A 259 57.11 -27.64 -25.73
C LEU A 259 57.22 -28.93 -26.53
N VAL A 260 56.85 -30.05 -25.92
CA VAL A 260 56.59 -31.31 -26.61
C VAL A 260 55.08 -31.48 -26.72
N THR A 261 54.58 -31.53 -27.96
CA THR A 261 53.16 -31.65 -28.30
C THR A 261 52.82 -33.05 -28.80
N SER A 262 51.53 -33.39 -28.78
CA SER A 262 51.01 -34.66 -29.33
C SER A 262 51.36 -34.89 -30.82
N SER A 263 51.76 -33.85 -31.56
CA SER A 263 52.26 -33.94 -32.95
C SER A 263 53.71 -34.42 -33.07
N MET A 264 54.52 -34.32 -32.00
CA MET A 264 55.89 -34.86 -31.96
C MET A 264 55.91 -36.31 -31.47
N SER A 265 55.22 -36.59 -30.37
CA SER A 265 54.93 -37.96 -29.93
C SER A 265 53.69 -38.03 -29.04
N THR A 266 53.05 -39.19 -28.99
CA THR A 266 51.89 -39.46 -28.12
C THR A 266 52.26 -39.65 -26.65
N MET A 267 53.51 -40.03 -26.39
CA MET A 267 54.10 -40.20 -25.07
C MET A 267 55.52 -39.67 -25.11
N HIS A 268 55.98 -39.08 -24.01
CA HIS A 268 57.34 -38.58 -23.88
C HIS A 268 57.91 -39.03 -22.53
N ILE A 269 59.12 -39.59 -22.52
CA ILE A 269 59.84 -39.97 -21.29
C ILE A 269 60.92 -38.90 -21.09
N PRO A 270 60.82 -38.03 -20.07
CA PRO A 270 61.80 -37.00 -19.79
C PRO A 270 63.19 -37.63 -19.61
N ASP A 271 64.16 -37.19 -20.41
CA ASP A 271 65.54 -37.62 -20.34
C ASP A 271 66.29 -37.00 -19.15
N VAL A 272 67.49 -37.49 -18.85
CA VAL A 272 68.29 -37.06 -17.70
C VAL A 272 68.62 -35.57 -17.71
N TYR A 273 68.68 -34.95 -18.89
CA TYR A 273 68.97 -33.53 -19.07
C TYR A 273 67.73 -32.66 -19.27
N GLU A 274 66.53 -33.24 -19.16
CA GLU A 274 65.24 -32.55 -19.31
C GLU A 274 64.56 -32.42 -17.95
N THR A 275 64.19 -31.19 -17.57
CA THR A 275 63.31 -30.94 -16.41
C THR A 275 61.92 -30.55 -16.89
N VAL A 276 60.91 -31.27 -16.41
CA VAL A 276 59.50 -30.91 -16.60
C VAL A 276 59.20 -29.67 -15.75
N VAL A 277 58.90 -28.56 -16.42
CA VAL A 277 58.46 -27.30 -15.79
C VAL A 277 56.94 -27.36 -15.52
N GLY A 278 56.16 -27.92 -16.44
CA GLY A 278 54.72 -28.09 -16.28
C GLY A 278 54.00 -28.62 -17.52
N GLU A 279 52.67 -28.56 -17.49
CA GLU A 279 51.80 -28.84 -18.64
C GLU A 279 51.10 -27.55 -19.10
N ILE A 280 51.19 -27.22 -20.39
CA ILE A 280 50.48 -26.09 -21.00
C ILE A 280 49.23 -26.59 -21.71
N LYS A 281 48.09 -25.94 -21.45
CA LYS A 281 46.82 -26.22 -22.14
C LYS A 281 46.77 -25.51 -23.48
N ILE A 282 46.11 -26.13 -24.45
CA ILE A 282 45.86 -25.50 -25.75
C ILE A 282 44.98 -24.26 -25.57
N THR A 283 45.33 -23.18 -26.27
CA THR A 283 44.54 -21.95 -26.37
C THR A 283 43.71 -22.02 -27.63
N GLU A 284 42.39 -21.99 -27.48
CA GLU A 284 41.44 -22.07 -28.59
C GLU A 284 40.74 -20.72 -28.77
N LEU A 285 40.76 -20.19 -30.00
CA LEU A 285 40.02 -19.01 -30.41
C LEU A 285 38.90 -19.45 -31.35
N THR A 286 37.66 -19.06 -31.04
CA THR A 286 36.54 -19.16 -31.98
C THR A 286 36.64 -18.09 -33.07
N SER A 287 35.80 -18.16 -34.11
CA SER A 287 35.77 -17.14 -35.17
C SER A 287 35.36 -15.74 -34.69
N MET A 288 34.70 -15.63 -33.53
CA MET A 288 34.31 -14.37 -32.90
C MET A 288 35.30 -13.94 -31.81
N GLN A 289 36.50 -14.51 -31.77
CA GLN A 289 37.51 -14.25 -30.75
C GLN A 289 38.89 -13.94 -31.33
N TYR A 290 39.63 -13.11 -30.60
CA TYR A 290 41.01 -12.77 -30.85
C TYR A 290 41.79 -12.66 -29.54
N CYS A 291 43.11 -12.65 -29.63
CA CYS A 291 43.95 -12.31 -28.48
C CYS A 291 45.22 -11.59 -28.95
N VAL A 292 45.88 -10.90 -28.02
CA VAL A 292 47.18 -10.27 -28.25
C VAL A 292 48.21 -11.00 -27.41
N ILE A 293 49.18 -11.64 -28.09
CA ILE A 293 50.33 -12.27 -27.47
C ILE A 293 51.41 -11.21 -27.26
N LEU A 294 51.86 -11.05 -26.02
CA LEU A 294 53.04 -10.27 -25.67
C LEU A 294 54.29 -11.15 -25.79
N ASP A 295 55.40 -10.50 -26.16
CA ASP A 295 56.72 -11.11 -26.23
C ASP A 295 56.74 -12.37 -27.13
N PRO A 296 56.22 -12.29 -28.38
CA PRO A 296 55.97 -13.46 -29.24
C PRO A 296 57.26 -14.13 -29.70
N ILE A 297 57.18 -15.44 -29.98
CA ILE A 297 58.30 -16.22 -30.52
C ILE A 297 58.18 -16.39 -32.04
N ASP A 298 59.31 -16.21 -32.72
CA ASP A 298 59.48 -16.43 -34.16
C ASP A 298 59.70 -17.92 -34.51
N SER A 299 59.59 -18.25 -35.80
CA SER A 299 59.95 -19.58 -36.33
C SER A 299 61.36 -20.03 -35.98
N ASP A 300 62.27 -19.08 -35.74
CA ASP A 300 63.67 -19.29 -35.40
C ASP A 300 63.90 -19.52 -33.89
N GLY A 301 62.82 -19.63 -33.09
CA GLY A 301 62.89 -19.85 -31.64
C GLY A 301 63.36 -18.65 -30.81
N LYS A 302 63.39 -17.45 -31.41
CA LYS A 302 63.76 -16.20 -30.72
C LYS A 302 62.53 -15.46 -30.23
N GLN A 303 62.59 -14.98 -29.00
CA GLN A 303 61.54 -14.19 -28.38
C GLN A 303 61.71 -12.68 -28.64
N HIS A 304 60.68 -12.03 -29.16
CA HIS A 304 60.67 -10.59 -29.42
C HIS A 304 60.14 -9.78 -28.23
N LEU A 305 61.00 -9.56 -27.24
CA LEU A 305 60.67 -8.80 -26.03
C LEU A 305 60.12 -7.41 -26.37
N GLY A 306 58.99 -7.05 -25.75
CA GLY A 306 58.29 -5.79 -25.94
C GLY A 306 57.37 -5.72 -27.16
N GLN A 307 57.41 -6.70 -28.07
CA GLN A 307 56.50 -6.75 -29.22
C GLN A 307 55.16 -7.37 -28.87
N LYS A 308 54.16 -7.11 -29.73
CA LYS A 308 52.79 -7.60 -29.62
C LYS A 308 52.34 -8.25 -30.93
N LYS A 309 51.76 -9.43 -30.85
CA LYS A 309 51.25 -10.21 -31.98
C LYS A 309 49.76 -10.45 -31.83
N LEU A 310 48.97 -9.82 -32.70
CA LEU A 310 47.54 -10.05 -32.81
C LEU A 310 47.29 -11.43 -33.43
N VAL A 311 46.42 -12.23 -32.79
CA VAL A 311 45.98 -13.53 -33.30
C VAL A 311 44.46 -13.55 -33.33
N GLU A 312 43.91 -13.52 -34.53
CA GLU A 312 42.47 -13.68 -34.81
C GLU A 312 42.14 -15.17 -35.03
N GLY A 313 40.99 -15.61 -34.53
CA GLY A 313 40.45 -16.95 -34.75
C GLY A 313 39.76 -17.14 -36.11
N PRO A 314 39.27 -18.36 -36.42
CA PRO A 314 39.36 -19.56 -35.59
C PRO A 314 40.76 -20.18 -35.65
N LYS A 315 41.42 -20.33 -34.49
CA LYS A 315 42.78 -20.91 -34.38
C LYS A 315 42.96 -21.64 -33.05
N GLN A 316 43.72 -22.72 -33.07
CA GLN A 316 44.17 -23.45 -31.89
C GLN A 316 45.70 -23.42 -31.86
N PHE A 317 46.29 -23.04 -30.73
CA PHE A 317 47.75 -22.97 -30.57
C PHE A 317 48.16 -23.13 -29.09
N PHE A 318 49.43 -23.45 -28.85
CA PHE A 318 50.02 -23.39 -27.51
C PHE A 318 50.84 -22.10 -27.38
N LEU A 319 50.66 -21.39 -26.26
CA LEU A 319 51.57 -20.30 -25.87
C LEU A 319 52.97 -20.88 -25.67
N GLN A 320 53.95 -20.36 -26.40
CA GLN A 320 55.34 -20.79 -26.28
C GLN A 320 55.95 -20.33 -24.94
N PRO A 321 57.04 -20.95 -24.46
CA PRO A 321 57.67 -20.55 -23.21
C PRO A 321 58.08 -19.08 -23.24
N GLY A 322 57.60 -18.29 -22.28
CA GLY A 322 57.79 -16.84 -22.22
C GLY A 322 56.69 -16.00 -22.88
N GLU A 323 55.84 -16.57 -23.75
CA GLU A 323 54.67 -15.88 -24.30
C GLU A 323 53.56 -15.75 -23.24
N ARG A 324 52.82 -14.64 -23.31
CA ARG A 324 51.67 -14.35 -22.41
C ARG A 324 50.61 -13.55 -23.13
N LEU A 325 49.34 -13.74 -22.76
CA LEU A 325 48.24 -12.95 -23.31
C LEU A 325 48.11 -11.60 -22.58
N GLU A 326 47.96 -10.50 -23.31
CA GLU A 326 47.86 -9.16 -22.72
C GLU A 326 46.59 -8.97 -21.87
N SER A 327 45.44 -9.41 -22.40
CA SER A 327 44.14 -9.31 -21.72
C SER A 327 43.31 -10.59 -21.91
N GLY A 328 44.00 -11.74 -21.94
CA GLY A 328 43.39 -13.04 -22.20
C GLY A 328 42.82 -13.18 -23.62
N ILE A 329 41.78 -14.01 -23.75
CA ILE A 329 40.97 -14.14 -24.96
C ILE A 329 39.89 -13.05 -24.93
N GLN A 330 39.77 -12.30 -26.03
CA GLN A 330 38.83 -11.20 -26.19
C GLN A 330 37.83 -11.50 -27.31
N ASP A 331 36.59 -11.08 -27.14
CA ASP A 331 35.57 -11.20 -28.19
C ASP A 331 35.69 -10.06 -29.20
N VAL A 332 35.50 -10.36 -30.48
CA VAL A 332 35.52 -9.42 -31.61
C VAL A 332 34.38 -8.40 -31.45
N TYR A 333 34.65 -7.12 -31.71
CA TYR A 333 33.61 -6.09 -31.60
C TYR A 333 32.60 -6.23 -32.74
N LEU A 334 31.41 -6.76 -32.42
CA LEU A 334 30.25 -6.73 -33.29
C LEU A 334 29.52 -5.39 -33.14
N LEU A 335 29.47 -4.62 -34.23
CA LEU A 335 28.80 -3.32 -34.31
C LEU A 335 27.54 -3.46 -35.16
N GLY A 336 26.40 -3.03 -34.62
CA GLY A 336 25.16 -2.86 -35.37
C GLY A 336 25.15 -1.60 -36.24
N GLU A 337 24.09 -1.41 -37.04
CA GLU A 337 23.93 -0.24 -37.94
C GLU A 337 23.91 1.10 -37.20
N GLN A 338 23.42 1.11 -35.96
CA GLN A 338 23.29 2.27 -35.09
C GLN A 338 24.48 2.48 -34.14
N GLU A 339 25.58 1.72 -34.33
CA GLU A 339 26.73 1.71 -33.43
C GLU A 339 28.03 2.06 -34.13
N ALA A 340 28.94 2.69 -33.37
CA ALA A 340 30.29 2.96 -33.79
C ALA A 340 31.29 2.79 -32.63
N LEU A 341 32.55 2.51 -32.96
CA LEU A 341 33.65 2.64 -32.00
C LEU A 341 34.39 3.95 -32.23
N LEU A 342 34.63 4.70 -31.16
CA LEU A 342 35.60 5.77 -31.13
C LEU A 342 36.99 5.18 -30.88
N LEU A 343 37.90 5.38 -31.83
CA LEU A 343 39.25 4.85 -31.81
C LEU A 343 40.27 5.97 -31.58
N ARG A 344 41.41 5.62 -30.98
CA ARG A 344 42.61 6.46 -30.84
C ARG A 344 43.82 5.74 -31.37
N CYS A 345 44.61 6.43 -32.19
CA CYS A 345 45.92 5.97 -32.63
C CYS A 345 46.94 6.11 -31.48
N LYS A 346 47.67 5.03 -31.13
CA LYS A 346 48.80 5.08 -30.19
C LYS A 346 50.13 5.29 -30.91
N GLU A 347 50.33 4.58 -32.01
CA GLU A 347 51.56 4.56 -32.80
C GLU A 347 51.24 4.83 -34.26
N LYS A 348 52.13 5.51 -35.00
CA LYS A 348 51.89 5.79 -36.42
C LYS A 348 51.75 4.48 -37.21
N PHE A 349 50.61 4.28 -37.87
CA PHE A 349 50.37 3.14 -38.74
C PHE A 349 49.52 3.50 -39.96
N GLU A 350 49.59 2.65 -41.00
CA GLU A 350 48.72 2.73 -42.17
C GLU A 350 47.39 2.02 -41.87
N ASP A 351 46.31 2.78 -41.73
CA ASP A 351 44.95 2.27 -41.64
C ASP A 351 44.37 2.06 -43.06
N VAL A 352 43.42 1.15 -43.21
CA VAL A 352 42.71 0.92 -44.47
C VAL A 352 41.25 1.33 -44.26
N ASP A 353 40.87 2.48 -44.82
CA ASP A 353 39.51 2.99 -44.70
C ASP A 353 38.52 1.99 -45.34
N PRO A 354 37.59 1.39 -44.56
CA PRO A 354 36.73 0.31 -45.04
C PRO A 354 35.78 0.76 -46.16
N ILE A 355 35.42 2.04 -46.21
CA ILE A 355 34.42 2.57 -47.16
C ILE A 355 35.11 2.93 -48.48
N LYS A 356 36.28 3.58 -48.41
CA LYS A 356 37.00 4.07 -49.59
C LYS A 356 38.07 3.11 -50.11
N LYS A 357 38.46 2.11 -49.32
CA LYS A 357 39.62 1.22 -49.55
C LYS A 357 40.94 1.97 -49.79
N THR A 358 41.00 3.23 -49.35
CA THR A 358 42.19 4.06 -49.40
C THR A 358 43.03 3.82 -48.16
N LYS A 359 44.35 3.71 -48.33
CA LYS A 359 45.30 3.81 -47.21
C LYS A 359 45.20 5.21 -46.59
N VAL A 360 45.04 5.26 -45.27
CA VAL A 360 45.00 6.49 -44.49
C VAL A 360 46.09 6.40 -43.43
N GLU A 361 47.10 7.25 -43.52
CA GLU A 361 48.08 7.36 -42.43
C GLU A 361 47.41 7.96 -41.19
N ARG A 362 47.46 7.24 -40.07
CA ARG A 362 46.99 7.72 -38.77
C ARG A 362 48.19 8.18 -37.96
N GLU A 363 48.24 9.46 -37.63
CA GLU A 363 49.22 9.99 -36.67
C GLU A 363 48.80 9.66 -35.23
N PRO A 364 49.76 9.51 -34.30
CA PRO A 364 49.47 9.29 -32.89
C PRO A 364 48.53 10.35 -32.30
N GLY A 365 47.56 9.91 -31.50
CA GLY A 365 46.58 10.78 -30.84
C GLY A 365 45.35 11.13 -31.68
N ILE A 366 45.37 10.96 -33.01
CA ILE A 366 44.19 11.17 -33.86
C ILE A 366 43.04 10.24 -33.41
N ARG A 367 41.84 10.81 -33.32
CA ARG A 367 40.59 10.10 -33.06
C ARG A 367 39.76 9.99 -34.33
N TRP A 368 39.14 8.83 -34.56
CA TRP A 368 38.16 8.63 -35.63
C TRP A 368 37.11 7.62 -35.18
N MET A 369 36.03 7.51 -35.96
CA MET A 369 34.97 6.56 -35.69
C MET A 369 34.91 5.45 -36.72
N VAL A 370 34.49 4.29 -36.24
CA VAL A 370 34.34 3.05 -36.97
C VAL A 370 32.89 2.61 -36.84
N TYR A 371 32.11 2.83 -37.90
CA TYR A 371 30.69 2.52 -37.95
C TYR A 371 30.43 1.03 -38.25
N GLY A 372 29.31 0.50 -37.76
CA GLY A 372 28.73 -0.75 -38.24
C GLY A 372 27.87 -0.60 -39.51
N PRO A 373 27.20 -1.68 -39.97
CA PRO A 373 27.22 -3.03 -39.41
C PRO A 373 28.50 -3.78 -39.81
N ARG A 374 29.39 -4.09 -38.85
CA ARG A 374 30.61 -4.88 -39.12
C ARG A 374 31.21 -5.50 -37.87
N GLN A 375 32.03 -6.52 -38.10
CA GLN A 375 32.98 -7.04 -37.11
C GLN A 375 34.26 -6.21 -37.16
N TYR A 376 34.82 -5.89 -35.99
CA TYR A 376 36.05 -5.12 -35.88
C TYR A 376 36.98 -5.71 -34.82
N VAL A 377 38.24 -5.94 -35.23
CA VAL A 377 39.34 -6.29 -34.33
C VAL A 377 40.29 -5.09 -34.29
N PRO A 378 40.62 -4.53 -33.11
CA PRO A 378 41.59 -3.45 -33.01
C PRO A 378 43.00 -3.99 -33.31
N PRO A 379 43.74 -3.40 -34.28
CA PRO A 379 45.17 -3.69 -34.44
C PRO A 379 45.96 -3.15 -33.25
N THR A 380 47.17 -3.68 -33.03
CA THR A 380 47.97 -3.40 -31.82
C THR A 380 48.33 -1.94 -31.60
N GLN A 381 48.36 -1.13 -32.67
CA GLN A 381 48.63 0.31 -32.66
C GLN A 381 47.40 1.17 -32.30
N VAL A 382 46.22 0.55 -32.15
CA VAL A 382 44.93 1.23 -31.96
C VAL A 382 44.32 0.89 -30.61
N GLU A 383 43.73 1.90 -29.99
CA GLU A 383 42.97 1.76 -28.77
C GLU A 383 41.50 2.13 -29.00
N VAL A 384 40.60 1.27 -28.52
CA VAL A 384 39.17 1.58 -28.46
C VAL A 384 38.94 2.46 -27.23
N ILE A 385 38.45 3.68 -27.41
CA ILE A 385 38.11 4.58 -26.29
C ILE A 385 36.70 4.27 -25.79
N GLU A 386 35.73 4.22 -26.71
CA GLU A 386 34.30 4.27 -26.38
C GLU A 386 33.48 3.54 -27.46
N ARG A 387 32.44 2.82 -27.04
CA ARG A 387 31.37 2.34 -27.93
C ARG A 387 30.25 3.38 -27.91
N ARG A 388 30.00 4.00 -29.06
CA ARG A 388 28.96 5.01 -29.25
C ARG A 388 27.75 4.40 -29.96
N SER A 389 26.56 4.79 -29.53
CA SER A 389 25.30 4.53 -30.22
C SER A 389 24.71 5.83 -30.75
N SER A 390 23.85 5.74 -31.78
CA SER A 390 22.99 6.85 -32.16
C SER A 390 21.95 7.10 -31.07
N ILE A 391 21.82 8.35 -30.64
CA ILE A 391 20.83 8.77 -29.64
C ILE A 391 19.55 9.15 -30.39
N PRO A 392 18.43 8.43 -30.23
CA PRO A 392 17.16 8.84 -30.81
C PRO A 392 16.64 10.07 -30.07
N LEU A 393 16.29 11.13 -30.82
CA LEU A 393 15.72 12.36 -30.30
C LEU A 393 14.39 12.61 -31.02
N ASN A 394 13.34 12.82 -30.24
CA ASN A 394 12.02 13.26 -30.73
C ASN A 394 12.03 14.77 -30.99
N ASP A 395 11.04 15.31 -31.71
CA ASP A 395 10.93 16.75 -32.05
C ASP A 395 11.06 17.70 -30.83
N ASN A 396 10.57 17.24 -29.67
CA ASN A 396 10.58 17.98 -28.40
C ASN A 396 11.76 17.61 -27.49
N GLU A 397 12.71 16.80 -27.96
CA GLU A 397 13.88 16.35 -27.21
C GLU A 397 15.18 16.77 -27.90
N GLY A 398 16.20 17.04 -27.08
CA GLY A 398 17.52 17.39 -27.59
C GLY A 398 18.64 17.10 -26.61
N ILE A 399 19.87 17.21 -27.09
CA ILE A 399 21.11 17.07 -26.33
C ILE A 399 22.00 18.28 -26.55
N TYR A 400 22.78 18.65 -25.52
CA TYR A 400 23.88 19.59 -25.67
C TYR A 400 25.14 18.84 -26.09
N VAL A 401 25.73 19.28 -27.19
CA VAL A 401 26.95 18.73 -27.77
C VAL A 401 28.02 19.81 -27.76
N ARG A 402 29.23 19.44 -27.34
CA ARG A 402 30.41 20.30 -27.36
C ARG A 402 31.44 19.72 -28.32
N ASP A 403 31.90 20.55 -29.25
CA ASP A 403 33.05 20.24 -30.09
C ASP A 403 34.35 20.54 -29.33
N LEU A 404 35.19 19.52 -29.17
CA LEU A 404 36.49 19.58 -28.51
C LEU A 404 37.50 20.45 -29.26
N ASN A 405 37.36 20.61 -30.58
CA ASN A 405 38.30 21.38 -31.39
C ASN A 405 38.02 22.89 -31.31
N THR A 406 36.73 23.27 -31.38
CA THR A 406 36.33 24.69 -31.35
C THR A 406 35.88 25.17 -29.97
N GLY A 407 35.66 24.26 -29.02
CA GLY A 407 35.06 24.54 -27.71
C GLY A 407 33.58 24.95 -27.77
N LYS A 408 32.98 25.02 -28.96
CA LYS A 408 31.61 25.50 -29.17
C LYS A 408 30.60 24.47 -28.68
N VAL A 409 29.68 24.92 -27.83
CA VAL A 409 28.50 24.15 -27.43
C VAL A 409 27.32 24.50 -28.32
N CYS A 410 26.55 23.50 -28.74
CA CYS A 410 25.29 23.64 -29.45
C CYS A 410 24.25 22.65 -28.92
N SER A 411 22.97 22.96 -29.11
CA SER A 411 21.86 22.02 -28.88
C SER A 411 21.46 21.37 -30.20
N VAL A 412 21.40 20.04 -30.24
CA VAL A 412 20.82 19.24 -31.34
C VAL A 412 19.45 18.73 -30.88
N ILE A 413 18.42 18.87 -31.71
CA ILE A 413 17.01 18.70 -31.35
C ILE A 413 16.29 18.01 -32.52
N GLY A 414 15.38 17.07 -32.24
CA GLY A 414 14.46 16.52 -33.26
C GLY A 414 15.05 15.56 -34.30
N GLU A 415 16.33 15.21 -34.22
CA GLU A 415 16.96 14.26 -35.13
C GLU A 415 17.79 13.21 -34.39
N THR A 416 17.73 11.94 -34.85
CA THR A 416 18.57 10.86 -34.31
C THR A 416 20.05 11.19 -34.54
N TYR A 417 20.77 11.52 -33.48
CA TYR A 417 22.12 12.08 -33.57
C TYR A 417 23.19 11.11 -33.05
N MET A 418 24.31 10.97 -33.76
CA MET A 418 25.50 10.27 -33.31
C MET A 418 26.66 11.26 -33.19
N LEU A 419 27.22 11.37 -31.99
CA LEU A 419 28.34 12.27 -31.66
C LEU A 419 29.53 12.05 -32.59
N LYS A 420 30.01 13.09 -33.29
CA LYS A 420 31.19 13.03 -34.16
C LYS A 420 32.48 12.75 -33.35
N PRO A 421 33.61 12.34 -33.98
CA PRO A 421 34.82 11.92 -33.24
C PRO A 421 35.41 12.98 -32.29
N ASN A 422 35.15 14.25 -32.58
CA ASN A 422 35.61 15.41 -31.81
C ASN A 422 34.50 15.99 -30.92
N GLU A 423 33.35 15.33 -30.81
CA GLU A 423 32.21 15.80 -30.02
C GLU A 423 32.04 14.98 -28.74
N GLU A 424 31.70 15.68 -27.66
CA GLU A 424 31.30 15.14 -26.35
C GLU A 424 29.91 15.68 -25.96
N LEU A 425 29.20 14.96 -25.09
CA LEU A 425 28.00 15.49 -24.43
C LEU A 425 28.40 16.55 -23.41
N TRP A 426 27.66 17.67 -23.37
CA TRP A 426 27.92 18.76 -22.45
C TRP A 426 26.85 18.84 -21.36
N GLU A 427 27.27 18.85 -20.10
CA GLU A 427 26.35 19.02 -18.97
C GLU A 427 26.00 20.49 -18.78
N LYS A 428 24.70 20.80 -18.80
CA LYS A 428 24.21 22.13 -18.45
C LYS A 428 23.79 22.21 -16.98
N ASP A 429 24.56 22.95 -16.20
CA ASP A 429 24.20 23.31 -14.84
C ASP A 429 23.17 24.45 -14.79
N LEU A 430 22.21 24.33 -13.86
CA LEU A 430 21.21 25.34 -13.56
C LEU A 430 21.33 25.76 -12.08
N PRO A 431 20.95 27.00 -11.71
CA PRO A 431 20.81 27.37 -10.32
C PRO A 431 19.86 26.40 -9.56
N PRO A 432 20.17 26.02 -8.31
CA PRO A 432 19.48 24.94 -7.61
C PRO A 432 18.01 25.25 -7.25
N ILE A 433 17.57 26.50 -7.41
CA ILE A 433 16.16 26.89 -7.31
C ILE A 433 15.43 26.58 -8.62
N ILE A 434 16.03 26.96 -9.76
CA ILE A 434 15.48 26.71 -11.10
C ILE A 434 15.45 25.20 -11.39
N GLU A 435 16.49 24.46 -11.01
CA GLU A 435 16.52 23.00 -11.19
C GLU A 435 15.39 22.29 -10.42
N ARG A 436 15.02 22.78 -9.23
CA ARG A 436 13.83 22.29 -8.50
C ARG A 436 12.53 22.64 -9.22
N LEU A 437 12.39 23.88 -9.72
CA LEU A 437 11.17 24.36 -10.37
C LEU A 437 10.94 23.73 -11.75
N VAL A 438 12.00 23.34 -12.47
CA VAL A 438 11.90 22.57 -13.72
C VAL A 438 11.64 21.08 -13.44
N GLY A 439 12.19 20.51 -12.37
CA GLY A 439 11.96 19.11 -11.97
C GLY A 439 10.65 18.85 -11.21
N LEU A 440 9.76 19.84 -11.11
CA LEU A 440 8.41 19.70 -10.56
C LEU A 440 7.43 19.61 -11.74
N ASP A 441 7.12 18.38 -12.17
CA ASP A 441 6.06 18.07 -13.16
C ASP A 441 4.63 18.35 -12.65
N GLU A 442 4.46 19.05 -11.52
CA GLU A 442 3.14 19.42 -11.00
C GLU A 442 2.63 20.70 -11.66
N ASP A 443 1.40 20.63 -12.19
CA ASP A 443 0.63 21.81 -12.62
C ASP A 443 0.68 22.91 -11.55
N VAL A 444 1.23 24.08 -11.91
CA VAL A 444 1.30 25.27 -11.04
C VAL A 444 -0.08 25.71 -10.50
N LEU A 445 -1.16 25.22 -11.12
CA LEU A 445 -2.56 25.44 -10.76
C LEU A 445 -3.09 24.53 -9.63
N SER A 446 -2.56 23.31 -9.45
CA SER A 446 -3.10 22.34 -8.48
C SER A 446 -2.56 22.53 -7.06
N GLY A 447 -1.34 23.06 -6.91
CA GLY A 447 -0.60 23.14 -5.64
C GLY A 447 -1.00 24.23 -4.63
N ARG A 448 -2.19 24.87 -4.74
CA ARG A 448 -2.63 25.93 -3.80
C ARG A 448 -3.19 25.39 -2.47
N GLY A 449 -2.50 24.46 -1.79
CA GLY A 449 -2.90 24.09 -0.42
C GLY A 449 -2.22 22.89 0.24
N GLU A 450 -1.77 21.88 -0.51
CA GLU A 450 -1.15 20.69 0.08
C GLU A 450 0.37 20.84 0.20
N LYS A 451 0.94 20.24 1.26
CA LYS A 451 2.40 20.13 1.39
C LYS A 451 2.90 19.33 0.20
N ILE A 452 3.89 19.89 -0.51
CA ILE A 452 4.70 19.19 -1.52
C ILE A 452 5.03 17.81 -0.97
N THR A 453 4.34 16.78 -1.48
CA THR A 453 4.74 15.41 -1.18
C THR A 453 6.05 15.19 -1.92
N GLU A 454 6.99 14.46 -1.31
CA GLU A 454 8.27 14.17 -1.95
C GLU A 454 8.06 13.10 -3.03
N SER A 455 7.39 13.51 -4.11
CA SER A 455 7.33 12.79 -5.38
C SER A 455 8.76 12.49 -5.82
N LYS A 456 8.98 11.27 -6.33
CA LYS A 456 10.31 10.74 -6.60
C LYS A 456 11.00 11.60 -7.65
N LYS A 457 11.88 12.51 -7.20
CA LYS A 457 12.79 13.27 -8.05
C LYS A 457 13.64 12.29 -8.85
N THR A 458 13.28 12.09 -10.11
CA THR A 458 14.19 11.56 -11.12
C THR A 458 15.33 12.57 -11.25
N ALA A 459 16.57 12.10 -11.15
CA ALA A 459 17.72 12.97 -11.35
C ALA A 459 17.71 13.47 -12.81
N ARG A 460 17.72 14.79 -13.02
CA ARG A 460 17.73 15.37 -14.36
C ARG A 460 18.99 14.91 -15.11
N ASP A 461 18.83 14.34 -16.29
CA ASP A 461 19.94 14.17 -17.22
C ASP A 461 20.42 15.57 -17.65
N LYS A 462 21.62 15.95 -17.19
CA LYS A 462 22.18 17.27 -17.45
C LYS A 462 22.59 17.50 -18.90
N THR A 463 22.83 16.42 -19.65
CA THR A 463 23.26 16.46 -21.05
C THR A 463 22.09 16.73 -22.01
N ARG A 464 20.86 16.43 -21.58
CA ARG A 464 19.64 16.74 -22.31
C ARG A 464 19.30 18.23 -22.25
N VAL A 465 18.77 18.73 -23.35
CA VAL A 465 18.20 20.07 -23.49
C VAL A 465 17.16 20.29 -22.41
N VAL A 466 17.21 21.46 -21.77
CA VAL A 466 16.27 21.80 -20.71
C VAL A 466 14.98 22.23 -21.38
N THR A 467 13.94 21.43 -21.21
CA THR A 467 12.59 21.70 -21.70
C THR A 467 11.68 22.05 -20.52
N TYR A 468 10.76 23.00 -20.72
CA TYR A 468 9.78 23.38 -19.72
C TYR A 468 8.42 23.67 -20.40
N PRO A 469 7.36 22.90 -20.11
CA PRO A 469 6.04 23.14 -20.70
C PRO A 469 5.41 24.40 -20.07
N ILE A 470 5.08 25.40 -20.88
CA ILE A 470 4.47 26.64 -20.38
C ILE A 470 2.96 26.43 -20.23
N PRO A 471 2.36 26.60 -19.03
CA PRO A 471 0.92 26.47 -18.84
C PRO A 471 0.09 27.43 -19.69
N HIS A 472 -1.18 27.09 -19.94
CA HIS A 472 -2.13 28.00 -20.57
C HIS A 472 -2.23 29.33 -19.81
N ASN A 473 -2.30 30.44 -20.54
CA ASN A 473 -2.27 31.81 -19.99
C ASN A 473 -1.07 32.09 -19.06
N ALA A 474 0.07 31.46 -19.30
CA ALA A 474 1.34 31.84 -18.67
C ALA A 474 2.34 32.40 -19.70
N ALA A 475 3.35 33.10 -19.20
CA ALA A 475 4.53 33.53 -19.94
C ALA A 475 5.80 33.14 -19.18
N VAL A 476 6.88 32.84 -19.90
CA VAL A 476 8.22 32.60 -19.34
C VAL A 476 9.22 33.52 -20.02
N GLN A 477 10.10 34.13 -19.23
CA GLN A 477 11.20 34.96 -19.73
C GLN A 477 12.52 34.18 -19.72
N ILE A 478 13.12 34.07 -20.90
CA ILE A 478 14.40 33.38 -21.14
C ILE A 478 15.44 34.44 -21.49
N TYR A 479 16.59 34.40 -20.82
CA TYR A 479 17.71 35.31 -21.04
C TYR A 479 18.89 34.59 -21.70
N ASP A 480 19.27 35.01 -22.90
CA ASP A 480 20.46 34.54 -23.63
C ASP A 480 21.68 35.38 -23.17
N TYR A 481 22.58 34.80 -22.39
CA TYR A 481 23.75 35.51 -21.84
C TYR A 481 24.77 35.92 -22.91
N LYS A 482 24.77 35.23 -24.06
CA LYS A 482 25.73 35.42 -25.13
C LYS A 482 25.31 36.52 -26.10
N LYS A 483 24.02 36.60 -26.40
CA LYS A 483 23.43 37.74 -27.13
C LYS A 483 23.09 38.93 -26.23
N ARG A 484 22.93 38.69 -24.92
CA ARG A 484 22.44 39.65 -23.90
C ARG A 484 20.99 40.09 -24.15
N GLU A 485 20.18 39.21 -24.74
CA GLU A 485 18.80 39.47 -25.10
C GLU A 485 17.83 38.63 -24.25
N ALA A 486 16.74 39.25 -23.81
CA ALA A 486 15.61 38.56 -23.20
C ALA A 486 14.54 38.28 -24.26
N ARG A 487 14.14 37.01 -24.40
CA ARG A 487 12.96 36.58 -25.15
C ARG A 487 11.88 36.10 -24.19
N VAL A 488 10.62 36.37 -24.52
CA VAL A 488 9.45 35.91 -23.76
C VAL A 488 8.71 34.91 -24.64
N GLN A 489 8.32 33.78 -24.05
CA GLN A 489 7.56 32.73 -24.71
C GLN A 489 6.23 32.53 -23.96
N PHE A 490 5.13 32.47 -24.71
CA PHE A 490 3.78 32.37 -24.16
C PHE A 490 3.26 30.93 -24.22
N GLY A 491 2.47 30.52 -23.23
CA GLY A 491 1.79 29.24 -23.23
C GLY A 491 0.65 29.16 -24.26
N PRO A 492 0.33 27.96 -24.79
CA PRO A 492 0.79 26.64 -24.33
C PRO A 492 1.94 26.05 -25.16
N ASP A 493 3.02 26.80 -25.36
CA ASP A 493 4.20 26.34 -26.11
C ASP A 493 5.29 25.73 -25.19
N LEU A 494 6.21 24.96 -25.78
CA LEU A 494 7.33 24.32 -25.06
C LEU A 494 8.57 25.23 -25.06
N ALA A 495 9.01 25.66 -23.88
CA ALA A 495 10.26 26.40 -23.74
C ALA A 495 11.46 25.45 -23.77
N MET A 496 12.24 25.47 -24.86
CA MET A 496 13.53 24.80 -24.95
C MET A 496 14.66 25.82 -24.76
N LEU A 497 15.58 25.56 -23.83
CA LEU A 497 16.75 26.42 -23.61
C LEU A 497 17.93 26.04 -24.52
N GLY A 498 18.50 27.02 -25.21
CA GLY A 498 19.83 26.91 -25.81
C GLY A 498 20.95 26.82 -24.75
N PRO A 499 22.20 26.49 -25.12
CA PRO A 499 23.29 26.29 -24.15
C PRO A 499 23.50 27.47 -23.20
N ASP A 500 23.57 28.67 -23.76
CA ASP A 500 23.86 29.94 -23.06
C ASP A 500 22.58 30.65 -22.52
N GLU A 501 21.41 30.02 -22.61
CA GLU A 501 20.11 30.59 -22.17
C GLU A 501 19.71 30.13 -20.76
N HIS A 502 19.11 31.00 -19.94
CA HIS A 502 18.53 30.60 -18.64
C HIS A 502 17.13 31.16 -18.45
N PHE A 503 16.32 30.46 -17.64
CA PHE A 503 15.05 30.98 -17.13
C PHE A 503 15.29 32.12 -16.15
N THR A 504 14.44 33.15 -16.23
CA THR A 504 14.41 34.25 -15.26
C THR A 504 13.55 33.82 -14.07
N LEU A 505 14.10 33.93 -12.86
CA LEU A 505 13.37 33.60 -11.63
C LEU A 505 12.48 34.78 -11.21
N LEU A 506 11.19 34.52 -11.04
CA LEU A 506 10.23 35.45 -10.46
C LEU A 506 10.14 35.22 -8.95
N SER A 507 10.11 36.31 -8.19
CA SER A 507 9.99 36.31 -6.74
C SER A 507 8.78 37.16 -6.36
N ILE A 508 7.68 36.51 -5.97
CA ILE A 508 6.34 37.08 -5.87
C ILE A 508 5.87 37.07 -4.40
N SER A 509 5.18 38.14 -3.98
CA SER A 509 4.64 38.28 -2.64
C SER A 509 3.54 37.26 -2.32
N GLY A 510 3.77 36.47 -1.27
CA GLY A 510 2.89 35.41 -0.81
C GLY A 510 2.38 35.61 0.62
N GLY A 511 1.44 34.75 1.03
CA GLY A 511 0.87 34.74 2.38
C GLY A 511 -0.23 35.79 2.63
N LYS A 512 -0.69 35.82 3.89
CA LYS A 512 -1.71 36.71 4.46
C LYS A 512 -1.24 37.12 5.88
N PRO A 513 -0.85 38.38 6.15
CA PRO A 513 -0.65 39.47 5.19
C PRO A 513 0.46 39.15 4.19
N LYS A 514 0.49 39.86 3.06
CA LYS A 514 1.52 39.71 2.02
C LYS A 514 2.93 39.95 2.56
N ARG A 515 3.85 39.05 2.21
CA ARG A 515 5.30 39.16 2.47
C ARG A 515 6.06 38.97 1.16
N PRO A 516 7.13 39.75 0.90
CA PRO A 516 7.97 39.59 -0.28
C PRO A 516 8.70 38.25 -0.28
N ASP A 517 9.11 37.81 -1.47
CA ASP A 517 9.97 36.64 -1.71
C ASP A 517 9.47 35.29 -1.17
N VAL A 518 8.15 35.12 -1.01
CA VAL A 518 7.56 33.86 -0.53
C VAL A 518 7.30 32.86 -1.66
N ILE A 519 6.87 33.33 -2.83
CA ILE A 519 6.53 32.48 -3.98
C ILE A 519 7.62 32.64 -5.03
N GLN A 520 8.36 31.57 -5.31
CA GLN A 520 9.37 31.53 -6.37
C GLN A 520 8.81 30.74 -7.56
N SER A 521 8.81 31.35 -8.74
CA SER A 521 8.26 30.75 -9.97
C SER A 521 9.14 31.05 -11.18
N ILE A 522 9.07 30.19 -12.20
CA ILE A 522 9.61 30.46 -13.55
C ILE A 522 8.52 31.07 -14.45
N THR A 523 7.26 30.70 -14.19
CA THR A 523 6.09 31.15 -14.95
C THR A 523 5.42 32.35 -14.32
N LEU A 524 5.13 33.34 -15.15
CA LEU A 524 4.22 34.43 -14.84
C LEU A 524 2.82 34.05 -15.32
N LEU A 525 1.86 33.97 -14.41
CA LEU A 525 0.45 33.76 -14.74
C LEU A 525 -0.16 35.08 -15.24
N LEU A 526 -0.79 35.06 -16.41
CA LEU A 526 -1.45 36.23 -17.01
C LEU A 526 -2.89 36.41 -16.51
N GLY A 527 -3.46 35.38 -15.89
CA GLY A 527 -4.83 35.38 -15.36
C GLY A 527 -5.89 34.94 -16.40
N PRO A 528 -7.19 35.20 -16.13
CA PRO A 528 -7.72 35.85 -14.93
C PRO A 528 -7.54 35.02 -13.66
N ASP A 529 -7.15 35.67 -12.57
CA ASP A 529 -6.93 35.08 -11.25
C ASP A 529 -7.28 36.12 -10.15
N PHE A 530 -7.18 35.74 -8.88
CA PHE A 530 -7.38 36.63 -7.76
C PHE A 530 -6.24 36.52 -6.75
N MET A 531 -5.92 37.65 -6.11
CA MET A 531 -4.92 37.71 -5.04
C MET A 531 -5.55 38.30 -3.79
N THR A 532 -5.30 37.66 -2.64
CA THR A 532 -5.87 38.08 -1.35
C THR A 532 -4.81 38.63 -0.42
N ASP A 533 -5.15 39.70 0.31
CA ASP A 533 -4.27 40.36 1.29
C ASP A 533 -5.05 40.73 2.56
N ILE A 534 -4.32 40.98 3.65
CA ILE A 534 -4.86 41.46 4.92
C ILE A 534 -4.20 42.79 5.25
N ILE A 535 -4.96 43.87 5.17
CA ILE A 535 -4.46 45.22 5.44
C ILE A 535 -5.02 45.74 6.76
N THR A 536 -4.13 46.25 7.62
CA THR A 536 -4.50 47.03 8.79
C THR A 536 -4.66 48.49 8.42
N VAL A 537 -5.77 49.08 8.88
CA VAL A 537 -6.19 50.47 8.65
C VAL A 537 -6.69 51.08 9.96
N GLU A 538 -6.72 52.41 10.04
CA GLU A 538 -7.19 53.17 11.20
C GLU A 538 -8.19 54.24 10.70
N THR A 539 -9.33 54.38 11.36
CA THR A 539 -10.37 55.37 11.02
C THR A 539 -10.09 56.73 11.66
N SER A 540 -10.88 57.76 11.32
CA SER A 540 -10.79 59.09 11.99
C SER A 540 -10.99 59.02 13.51
N ASP A 541 -11.71 58.00 13.98
CA ASP A 541 -12.07 57.81 15.39
C ASP A 541 -11.06 56.89 16.11
N HIS A 542 -9.89 56.66 15.49
CA HIS A 542 -8.84 55.74 15.95
C HIS A 542 -9.27 54.26 16.08
N ALA A 543 -10.35 53.84 15.42
CA ALA A 543 -10.73 52.43 15.39
C ALA A 543 -9.81 51.67 14.43
N ARG A 544 -9.07 50.69 14.97
CA ARG A 544 -8.17 49.83 14.19
C ARG A 544 -8.91 48.67 13.58
N LEU A 545 -8.91 48.58 12.25
CA LEU A 545 -9.60 47.55 11.49
C LEU A 545 -8.61 46.70 10.70
N SER A 546 -8.87 45.40 10.67
CA SER A 546 -8.26 44.43 9.77
C SER A 546 -9.23 44.17 8.63
N LEU A 547 -8.83 44.55 7.41
CA LEU A 547 -9.59 44.30 6.18
C LEU A 547 -8.98 43.10 5.47
N GLN A 548 -9.76 42.05 5.24
CA GLN A 548 -9.40 40.98 4.32
C GLN A 548 -9.98 41.29 2.95
N LEU A 549 -9.11 41.48 1.96
CA LEU A 549 -9.48 41.92 0.62
C LEU A 549 -9.02 40.89 -0.42
N SER A 550 -9.85 40.67 -1.44
CA SER A 550 -9.51 39.92 -2.65
C SER A 550 -9.54 40.87 -3.84
N TYR A 551 -8.47 40.89 -4.62
CA TYR A 551 -8.36 41.68 -5.83
C TYR A 551 -8.41 40.73 -7.02
N ASN A 552 -9.38 40.90 -7.92
CA ASN A 552 -9.48 40.11 -9.14
C ASN A 552 -8.67 40.82 -10.23
N TRP A 553 -7.77 40.10 -10.89
CA TRP A 553 -6.77 40.68 -11.78
C TRP A 553 -6.51 39.82 -13.02
N HIS A 554 -6.05 40.48 -14.07
CA HIS A 554 -5.43 39.84 -15.24
C HIS A 554 -4.45 40.82 -15.91
N PHE A 555 -3.59 40.30 -16.78
CA PHE A 555 -2.73 41.12 -17.63
C PHE A 555 -3.36 41.31 -19.01
N GLU A 556 -3.44 42.56 -19.46
CA GLU A 556 -3.91 42.92 -20.80
C GLU A 556 -2.70 43.02 -21.75
N VAL A 557 -2.52 42.02 -22.62
CA VAL A 557 -1.31 41.88 -23.46
C VAL A 557 -1.64 41.32 -24.84
N ASP A 558 -1.25 42.05 -25.87
CA ASP A 558 -1.20 41.55 -27.25
C ASP A 558 0.00 40.60 -27.42
N LYS A 559 -0.27 39.30 -27.61
CA LYS A 559 0.76 38.25 -27.67
C LYS A 559 1.75 38.39 -28.84
N GLU A 560 1.40 39.19 -29.85
CA GLU A 560 2.23 39.49 -31.02
C GLU A 560 3.17 40.68 -30.78
N SER A 561 2.93 41.51 -29.75
CA SER A 561 3.72 42.69 -29.41
C SER A 561 4.94 42.33 -28.56
N LEU A 562 6.14 42.43 -29.13
CA LEU A 562 7.40 42.20 -28.41
C LEU A 562 7.64 43.24 -27.29
N GLU A 563 7.08 44.45 -27.43
CA GLU A 563 7.20 45.50 -26.41
C GLU A 563 6.33 45.20 -25.19
N ASP A 564 5.06 44.82 -25.40
CA ASP A 564 4.16 44.50 -24.30
C ASP A 564 4.56 43.19 -23.60
N ALA A 565 5.07 42.21 -24.34
CA ALA A 565 5.69 41.00 -23.76
C ALA A 565 6.85 41.33 -22.80
N ARG A 566 7.63 42.40 -23.07
CA ARG A 566 8.70 42.86 -22.16
C ARG A 566 8.17 43.62 -20.95
N LYS A 567 7.11 44.42 -21.09
CA LYS A 567 6.50 45.19 -19.97
C LYS A 567 6.02 44.29 -18.83
N ILE A 568 5.42 43.13 -19.13
CA ILE A 568 4.89 42.23 -18.09
C ILE A 568 5.96 41.83 -17.05
N PHE A 569 7.20 41.65 -17.50
CA PHE A 569 8.36 41.26 -16.68
C PHE A 569 9.15 42.44 -16.11
N GLN A 570 8.74 43.69 -16.38
CA GLN A 570 9.41 44.89 -15.87
C GLN A 570 9.25 45.07 -14.36
N VAL A 571 8.16 44.54 -13.78
CA VAL A 571 7.88 44.53 -12.34
C VAL A 571 8.08 43.12 -11.81
N SER A 572 9.13 42.90 -11.01
CA SER A 572 9.51 41.57 -10.52
C SER A 572 8.48 40.95 -9.55
N ASP A 573 7.86 41.78 -8.70
CA ASP A 573 6.81 41.38 -7.76
C ASP A 573 5.53 42.20 -7.98
N PHE A 574 4.79 41.86 -9.05
CA PHE A 574 3.56 42.55 -9.40
C PHE A 574 2.48 42.45 -8.30
N VAL A 575 2.43 41.33 -7.56
CA VAL A 575 1.47 41.11 -6.47
C VAL A 575 1.80 42.02 -5.29
N GLY A 576 3.07 42.07 -4.89
CA GLY A 576 3.53 42.92 -3.79
C GLY A 576 3.33 44.39 -4.08
N ASP A 577 3.70 44.85 -5.28
CA ASP A 577 3.53 46.25 -5.69
C ASP A 577 2.04 46.64 -5.79
N ALA A 578 1.21 45.80 -6.41
CA ALA A 578 -0.23 46.04 -6.52
C ALA A 578 -0.91 46.08 -5.15
N CYS A 579 -0.70 45.08 -4.29
CA CYS A 579 -1.27 45.08 -2.94
C CYS A 579 -0.78 46.28 -2.12
N LYS A 580 0.50 46.68 -2.24
CA LYS A 580 1.06 47.84 -1.54
C LYS A 580 0.45 49.17 -2.02
N ALA A 581 0.28 49.36 -3.33
CA ALA A 581 -0.35 50.54 -3.91
C ALA A 581 -1.83 50.67 -3.49
N ILE A 582 -2.58 49.57 -3.55
CA ILE A 582 -3.99 49.51 -3.13
C ILE A 582 -4.11 49.76 -1.62
N ALA A 583 -3.29 49.10 -0.79
CA ALA A 583 -3.29 49.28 0.65
C ALA A 583 -3.00 50.74 1.05
N SER A 584 -2.14 51.44 0.31
CA SER A 584 -1.88 52.87 0.49
C SER A 584 -3.13 53.72 0.19
N LYS A 585 -3.79 53.49 -0.96
CA LYS A 585 -5.04 54.13 -1.35
C LYS A 585 -6.17 53.91 -0.33
N ILE A 586 -6.33 52.68 0.16
CA ILE A 586 -7.39 52.35 1.13
C ILE A 586 -7.08 52.96 2.51
N ARG A 587 -5.83 52.93 2.99
CA ARG A 587 -5.47 53.64 4.24
C ARG A 587 -5.78 55.13 4.16
N ALA A 588 -5.51 55.76 3.01
CA ALA A 588 -5.80 57.18 2.81
C ALA A 588 -7.31 57.49 2.91
N ILE A 589 -8.21 56.68 2.32
CA ILE A 589 -9.66 56.94 2.43
C ILE A 589 -10.20 56.62 3.82
N VAL A 590 -9.75 55.53 4.45
CA VAL A 590 -10.30 55.07 5.73
C VAL A 590 -9.98 56.06 6.85
N ALA A 591 -8.78 56.65 6.86
CA ALA A 591 -8.40 57.67 7.82
C ALA A 591 -9.27 58.96 7.77
N THR A 592 -9.99 59.20 6.67
CA THR A 592 -10.89 60.36 6.53
C THR A 592 -12.32 60.12 7.02
N LYS A 593 -12.68 58.87 7.37
CA LYS A 593 -14.05 58.49 7.72
C LYS A 593 -14.17 57.96 9.14
N SER A 594 -15.33 58.22 9.73
CA SER A 594 -15.73 57.62 11.01
C SER A 594 -15.92 56.11 10.89
N PHE A 595 -15.83 55.39 12.02
CA PHE A 595 -16.03 53.94 12.05
C PHE A 595 -17.44 53.56 11.56
N ASP A 596 -18.49 54.28 11.97
CA ASP A 596 -19.88 53.96 11.62
C ASP A 596 -20.19 54.22 10.13
N GLU A 597 -19.72 55.35 9.57
CA GLU A 597 -19.81 55.60 8.12
C GLU A 597 -19.05 54.55 7.31
N PHE A 598 -17.85 54.18 7.76
CA PHE A 598 -17.06 53.17 7.08
C PHE A 598 -17.70 51.77 7.21
N HIS A 599 -18.26 51.41 8.36
CA HIS A 599 -18.92 50.11 8.55
C HIS A 599 -20.15 49.99 7.63
N LYS A 600 -21.00 51.02 7.58
CA LYS A 600 -22.20 51.06 6.70
C LYS A 600 -21.87 51.22 5.21
N GLY A 601 -20.77 51.90 4.87
CA GLY A 601 -20.40 52.30 3.51
C GLY A 601 -19.15 51.64 2.93
N SER A 602 -18.60 50.62 3.59
CA SER A 602 -17.28 50.01 3.33
C SER A 602 -17.05 49.66 1.86
N ALA A 603 -17.98 48.93 1.23
CA ALA A 603 -17.91 48.53 -0.17
C ALA A 603 -17.74 49.71 -1.14
N ARG A 604 -18.55 50.77 -0.96
CA ARG A 604 -18.47 51.97 -1.79
C ARG A 604 -17.21 52.79 -1.50
N ALA A 605 -16.81 52.89 -0.22
CA ALA A 605 -15.62 53.64 0.18
C ALA A 605 -14.32 53.04 -0.39
N ILE A 606 -14.18 51.71 -0.33
CA ILE A 606 -12.99 51.00 -0.86
C ILE A 606 -12.94 51.07 -2.39
N ARG A 607 -14.06 50.82 -3.09
CA ARG A 607 -14.08 50.92 -4.56
C ARG A 607 -13.68 52.31 -5.06
N ILE A 608 -14.24 53.38 -4.47
CA ILE A 608 -13.90 54.78 -4.81
C ILE A 608 -12.39 55.05 -4.61
N ALA A 609 -11.78 54.56 -3.53
CA ALA A 609 -10.38 54.85 -3.23
C ALA A 609 -9.40 54.20 -4.23
N VAL A 610 -9.75 53.03 -4.76
CA VAL A 610 -8.87 52.29 -5.68
C VAL A 610 -9.11 52.71 -7.12
N PHE A 611 -10.36 52.63 -7.58
CA PHE A 611 -10.76 52.89 -8.97
C PHE A 611 -10.88 54.38 -9.30
N GLY A 612 -11.18 55.23 -8.33
CA GLY A 612 -11.46 56.65 -8.55
C GLY A 612 -12.94 56.94 -8.81
N LEU A 613 -13.18 58.13 -9.37
CA LEU A 613 -14.48 58.61 -9.82
C LEU A 613 -14.33 59.19 -11.21
N ASP A 614 -15.26 58.83 -12.11
CA ASP A 614 -15.38 59.42 -13.43
C ASP A 614 -15.95 60.85 -13.37
N SER A 615 -15.89 61.56 -14.50
CA SER A 615 -16.43 62.92 -14.65
C SER A 615 -17.92 63.08 -14.30
N GLU A 616 -18.66 61.97 -14.18
CA GLU A 616 -20.08 61.91 -13.80
C GLU A 616 -20.30 61.46 -12.34
N ASN A 617 -19.25 61.35 -11.51
CA ASN A 617 -19.28 60.78 -10.16
C ASN A 617 -19.69 59.29 -10.06
N HIS A 618 -19.64 58.56 -11.17
CA HIS A 618 -19.66 57.09 -11.18
C HIS A 618 -18.30 56.52 -10.79
N VAL A 619 -18.27 55.28 -10.30
CA VAL A 619 -17.02 54.62 -9.88
C VAL A 619 -16.49 53.80 -11.04
N ASN A 620 -15.25 54.03 -11.44
CA ASN A 620 -14.62 53.31 -12.55
C ASN A 620 -14.60 51.79 -12.29
N ASP A 621 -14.67 51.01 -13.37
CA ASP A 621 -14.76 49.55 -13.28
C ASP A 621 -13.41 48.82 -13.25
N CYS A 622 -12.30 49.50 -13.56
CA CYS A 622 -10.98 48.89 -13.54
C CYS A 622 -9.86 49.87 -13.17
N PHE A 623 -8.76 49.33 -12.63
CA PHE A 623 -7.55 50.07 -12.29
C PHE A 623 -6.35 49.42 -12.98
N ARG A 624 -5.68 50.19 -13.87
CA ARG A 624 -4.56 49.71 -14.69
C ARG A 624 -3.23 50.21 -14.12
N PHE A 625 -2.24 49.32 -14.05
CA PHE A 625 -0.84 49.66 -13.83
C PHE A 625 -0.14 49.82 -15.17
N GLU A 626 0.32 51.03 -15.47
CA GLU A 626 1.00 51.37 -16.74
C GLU A 626 2.38 50.67 -16.90
N SER A 627 3.00 50.29 -15.78
CA SER A 627 4.35 49.69 -15.75
C SER A 627 4.42 48.26 -16.28
N ASN A 628 3.35 47.47 -16.16
CA ASN A 628 3.31 46.06 -16.52
C ASN A 628 2.00 45.59 -17.17
N ASN A 629 1.07 46.51 -17.49
CA ASN A 629 -0.27 46.23 -18.00
C ASN A 629 -1.13 45.30 -17.10
N LEU A 630 -0.87 45.27 -15.79
CA LEU A 630 -1.76 44.61 -14.83
C LEU A 630 -3.07 45.39 -14.70
N LEU A 631 -4.19 44.73 -14.92
CA LEU A 631 -5.53 45.28 -14.72
C LEU A 631 -6.20 44.63 -13.51
N ILE A 632 -6.68 45.45 -12.58
CA ILE A 632 -7.56 45.02 -11.48
C ILE A 632 -8.99 45.34 -11.89
N THR A 633 -9.86 44.34 -11.88
CA THR A 633 -11.25 44.42 -12.37
C THR A 633 -12.28 44.47 -11.25
N ASN A 634 -11.99 43.91 -10.08
CA ASN A 634 -12.90 43.95 -8.94
C ASN A 634 -12.15 43.82 -7.61
N ILE A 635 -12.78 44.29 -6.53
CA ILE A 635 -12.26 44.24 -5.17
C ILE A 635 -13.35 43.70 -4.24
N ASP A 636 -13.22 42.45 -3.85
CA ASP A 636 -14.16 41.76 -2.97
C ASP A 636 -13.67 41.86 -1.51
N ILE A 637 -14.50 42.43 -0.65
CA ILE A 637 -14.23 42.56 0.78
C ILE A 637 -14.69 41.28 1.48
N GLN A 638 -13.73 40.45 1.94
CA GLN A 638 -14.03 39.17 2.58
C GLN A 638 -14.42 39.35 4.05
N SER A 639 -13.71 40.21 4.79
CA SER A 639 -14.10 40.59 6.15
C SER A 639 -13.57 41.97 6.56
N VAL A 640 -14.27 42.58 7.51
CA VAL A 640 -13.93 43.86 8.16
C VAL A 640 -14.05 43.63 9.67
N GLU A 641 -12.92 43.42 10.33
CA GLU A 641 -12.88 43.06 11.75
C GLU A 641 -12.13 44.12 12.56
N PRO A 642 -12.67 44.58 13.71
CA PRO A 642 -11.90 45.38 14.65
C PRO A 642 -10.75 44.57 15.25
N VAL A 643 -9.56 45.16 15.29
CA VAL A 643 -8.36 44.52 15.88
C VAL A 643 -8.46 44.50 17.41
N ASP A 644 -9.07 45.56 17.99
CA ASP A 644 -9.16 45.74 19.44
C ASP A 644 -10.38 45.04 20.02
N LYS A 645 -10.15 44.04 20.89
CA LYS A 645 -11.20 43.18 21.47
C LYS A 645 -12.30 43.96 22.19
N ASP A 646 -11.97 45.08 22.82
CA ASP A 646 -12.95 45.91 23.54
C ASP A 646 -13.95 46.59 22.60
N THR A 647 -13.53 46.96 21.39
CA THR A 647 -14.43 47.51 20.36
C THR A 647 -15.38 46.43 19.84
N LEU A 648 -14.88 45.20 19.63
CA LEU A 648 -15.68 44.04 19.23
C LEU A 648 -16.71 43.67 20.32
N LEU A 649 -16.31 43.64 21.60
CA LEU A 649 -17.23 43.42 22.73
C LEU A 649 -18.29 44.54 22.84
N SER A 650 -17.94 45.78 22.50
CA SER A 650 -18.86 46.91 22.50
C SER A 650 -19.90 46.80 21.37
N LEU A 651 -19.50 46.35 20.18
CA LEU A 651 -20.40 46.03 19.08
C LEU A 651 -21.33 44.87 19.42
N GLN A 652 -20.83 43.80 20.04
CA GLN A 652 -21.66 42.67 20.49
C GLN A 652 -22.76 43.12 21.48
N LYS A 653 -22.43 43.98 22.46
CA LYS A 653 -23.41 44.58 23.37
C LYS A 653 -24.46 45.42 22.62
N SER A 654 -24.04 46.19 21.60
CA SER A 654 -24.96 46.97 20.77
C SER A 654 -25.94 46.08 19.99
N VAL A 655 -25.48 44.95 19.45
CA VAL A 655 -26.33 43.97 18.76
C VAL A 655 -27.29 43.29 19.74
N GLN A 656 -26.82 42.91 20.93
CA GLN A 656 -27.67 42.33 21.97
C GLN A 656 -28.80 43.29 22.39
N LEU A 657 -28.47 44.57 22.60
CA LEU A 657 -29.47 45.62 22.90
C LEU A 657 -30.46 45.82 21.74
N ALA A 658 -30.00 45.81 20.50
CA ALA A 658 -30.89 45.90 19.34
C ALA A 658 -31.87 44.72 19.26
N ILE A 659 -31.40 43.49 19.49
CA ILE A 659 -32.26 42.29 19.55
C ILE A 659 -33.28 42.42 20.69
N GLN A 660 -32.83 42.82 21.89
CA GLN A 660 -33.70 43.03 23.04
C GLN A 660 -34.81 44.05 22.73
N ILE A 661 -34.47 45.21 22.15
CA ILE A 661 -35.44 46.24 21.74
C ILE A 661 -36.45 45.69 20.73
N THR A 662 -36.01 44.89 19.74
CA THR A 662 -36.95 44.27 18.79
C THR A 662 -37.85 43.23 19.45
N SER A 663 -37.35 42.47 20.42
CA SER A 663 -38.13 41.48 21.18
C SER A 663 -39.17 42.14 22.07
N GLU A 664 -38.77 43.17 22.84
CA GLU A 664 -39.67 43.97 23.69
C GLU A 664 -40.75 44.67 22.84
N SER A 665 -40.38 45.20 21.67
CA SER A 665 -41.32 45.80 20.73
C SER A 665 -42.32 44.77 20.16
N GLN A 666 -41.89 43.55 19.84
CA GLN A 666 -42.78 42.49 19.38
C GLN A 666 -43.70 42.00 20.50
N GLU A 667 -43.17 41.83 21.71
CA GLU A 667 -43.96 41.44 22.88
C GLU A 667 -45.03 42.50 23.19
N ALA A 668 -44.65 43.78 23.24
CA ALA A 668 -45.60 44.88 23.44
C ALA A 668 -46.69 44.89 22.36
N ALA A 669 -46.33 44.73 21.08
CA ALA A 669 -47.30 44.64 19.99
C ALA A 669 -48.27 43.46 20.17
N ALA A 670 -47.77 42.26 20.51
CA ALA A 670 -48.59 41.08 20.76
C ALA A 670 -49.51 41.25 21.97
N GLN A 671 -49.03 41.84 23.06
CA GLN A 671 -49.85 42.17 24.24
C GLN A 671 -50.94 43.20 23.91
N HIS A 672 -50.63 44.23 23.12
CA HIS A 672 -51.62 45.21 22.67
C HIS A 672 -52.69 44.59 21.77
N GLU A 673 -52.31 43.69 20.85
CA GLU A 673 -53.28 42.99 20.00
C GLU A 673 -54.16 42.02 20.80
N ALA A 674 -53.57 41.29 21.77
CA ALA A 674 -54.32 40.42 22.68
C ALA A 674 -55.36 41.22 23.50
N LYS A 675 -54.96 42.34 24.12
CA LYS A 675 -55.87 43.25 24.84
C LYS A 675 -56.98 43.79 23.93
N ARG A 676 -56.65 44.17 22.69
CA ARG A 676 -57.65 44.60 21.70
C ARG A 676 -58.69 43.51 21.43
N ARG A 677 -58.26 42.27 21.12
CA ARG A 677 -59.18 41.14 20.90
C ARG A 677 -60.03 40.84 22.14
N GLU A 678 -59.47 40.93 23.34
CA GLU A 678 -60.21 40.74 24.61
C GLU A 678 -61.31 41.80 24.79
N THR A 679 -61.00 43.08 24.56
CA THR A 679 -62.00 44.16 24.65
C THR A 679 -63.11 44.02 23.61
N GLU A 680 -62.76 43.61 22.37
CA GLU A 680 -63.74 43.36 21.31
C GLU A 680 -64.65 42.18 21.65
N ALA A 681 -64.10 41.08 22.19
CA ALA A 681 -64.86 39.93 22.65
C ALA A 681 -65.82 40.28 23.79
N LYS A 682 -65.38 41.07 24.78
CA LYS A 682 -66.23 41.57 25.87
C LYS A 682 -67.38 42.44 25.35
N GLY A 683 -67.10 43.37 24.43
CA GLY A 683 -68.14 44.20 23.80
C GLY A 683 -69.16 43.38 22.99
N LYS A 684 -68.70 42.39 22.22
CA LYS A 684 -69.56 41.44 21.50
C LYS A 684 -70.44 40.62 22.44
N LEU A 685 -69.88 40.09 23.53
CA LEU A 685 -70.61 39.31 24.53
C LEU A 685 -71.69 40.16 25.22
N GLN A 686 -71.38 41.39 25.61
CA GLN A 686 -72.33 42.31 26.23
C GLN A 686 -73.48 42.66 25.28
N ASN A 687 -73.20 42.92 24.00
CA ASN A 687 -74.25 43.13 22.99
C ASN A 687 -75.13 41.89 22.79
N LEU A 688 -74.54 40.68 22.78
CA LEU A 688 -75.31 39.43 22.70
C LEU A 688 -76.20 39.22 23.93
N GLN A 689 -75.74 39.56 25.14
CA GLN A 689 -76.55 39.54 26.35
C GLN A 689 -77.73 40.51 26.27
N ILE A 690 -77.51 41.74 25.79
CA ILE A 690 -78.59 42.73 25.61
C ILE A 690 -79.63 42.22 24.60
N ILE A 691 -79.20 41.65 23.47
CA ILE A 691 -80.10 41.07 22.46
C ILE A 691 -80.86 39.85 23.00
N ALA A 692 -80.21 38.99 23.79
CA ALA A 692 -80.87 37.85 24.43
C ALA A 692 -81.94 38.31 25.43
N ASN A 693 -81.61 39.28 26.28
CA ASN A 693 -82.54 39.86 27.25
C ASN A 693 -83.71 40.58 26.56
N SER A 694 -83.46 41.34 25.48
CA SER A 694 -84.54 42.00 24.74
C SER A 694 -85.50 41.01 24.09
N LYS A 695 -84.99 39.90 23.52
CA LYS A 695 -85.82 38.82 22.98
C LYS A 695 -86.62 38.10 24.07
N ALA A 696 -86.01 37.88 25.24
CA ALA A 696 -86.69 37.30 26.40
C ALA A 696 -87.84 38.20 26.88
N GLU A 697 -87.63 39.52 26.97
CA GLU A 697 -88.68 40.47 27.37
C GLU A 697 -89.79 40.63 26.32
N VAL A 698 -89.49 40.53 25.01
CA VAL A 698 -90.54 40.44 23.97
C VAL A 698 -91.43 39.21 24.18
N LYS A 699 -90.84 38.02 24.43
CA LYS A 699 -91.61 36.81 24.75
C LYS A 699 -92.31 36.88 26.10
N ARG A 700 -91.75 37.62 27.07
CA ARG A 700 -92.42 37.90 28.35
C ARG A 700 -93.66 38.77 28.17
N LYS A 701 -93.62 39.76 27.27
CA LYS A 701 -94.78 40.59 26.89
C LYS A 701 -95.89 39.73 26.28
N GLU A 702 -95.58 38.90 25.27
CA GLU A 702 -96.56 37.98 24.67
C GLU A 702 -97.22 37.07 25.73
N LEU A 703 -96.41 36.51 26.63
CA LEU A 703 -96.90 35.66 27.73
C LEU A 703 -97.80 36.44 28.71
N LEU A 704 -97.49 37.71 28.99
CA LEU A 704 -98.32 38.57 29.83
C LEU A 704 -99.63 38.98 29.15
N GLU A 705 -99.61 39.23 27.83
CA GLU A 705 -100.81 39.50 27.03
C GLU A 705 -101.75 38.29 27.07
N HIS A 706 -101.28 37.08 26.75
CA HIS A 706 -102.09 35.87 26.86
C HIS A 706 -102.56 35.57 28.28
N LYS A 707 -101.76 35.86 29.32
CA LYS A 707 -102.24 35.76 30.72
C LYS A 707 -103.38 36.75 31.01
N ALA A 708 -103.31 37.97 30.49
CA ALA A 708 -104.37 38.96 30.65
C ALA A 708 -105.65 38.55 29.89
N GLU A 709 -105.51 38.01 28.67
CA GLU A 709 -106.62 37.43 27.90
C GLU A 709 -107.28 36.26 28.65
N CYS A 710 -106.49 35.28 29.12
CA CYS A 710 -107.02 34.17 29.91
C CYS A 710 -107.70 34.64 31.21
N ALA A 711 -107.15 35.66 31.89
CA ALA A 711 -107.77 36.23 33.08
C ALA A 711 -109.11 36.94 32.76
N ALA A 712 -109.17 37.67 31.64
CA ALA A 712 -110.40 38.31 31.17
C ALA A 712 -111.47 37.27 30.78
N ILE A 713 -111.08 36.19 30.08
CA ILE A 713 -111.98 35.07 29.73
C ILE A 713 -112.48 34.36 31.00
N LEU A 714 -111.61 34.06 31.97
CA LEU A 714 -112.01 33.46 33.24
C LEU A 714 -112.97 34.37 34.03
N SER A 715 -112.69 35.68 34.11
CA SER A 715 -113.54 36.63 34.83
C SER A 715 -114.91 36.80 34.17
N THR A 716 -114.95 36.95 32.84
CA THR A 716 -116.21 37.06 32.09
C THR A 716 -116.99 35.75 32.06
N GLY A 717 -116.31 34.61 31.93
CA GLY A 717 -116.90 33.28 32.01
C GLY A 717 -117.55 33.01 33.37
N LYS A 718 -116.85 33.30 34.47
CA LYS A 718 -117.39 33.18 35.83
C LYS A 718 -118.61 34.09 36.03
N ALA A 719 -118.50 35.37 35.68
CA ALA A 719 -119.61 36.32 35.82
C ALA A 719 -120.83 35.92 34.97
N LYS A 720 -120.61 35.45 33.73
CA LYS A 720 -121.68 34.97 32.84
C LYS A 720 -122.35 33.71 33.37
N ALA A 721 -121.59 32.74 33.87
CA ALA A 721 -122.12 31.52 34.47
C ALA A 721 -122.95 31.82 35.73
N GLU A 722 -122.45 32.67 36.64
CA GLU A 722 -123.20 33.11 37.82
C GLU A 722 -124.48 33.89 37.45
N ALA A 723 -124.43 34.74 36.42
CA ALA A 723 -125.59 35.48 35.94
C ALA A 723 -126.65 34.57 35.29
N GLN A 724 -126.22 33.60 34.47
CA GLN A 724 -127.12 32.61 33.86
C GLN A 724 -127.78 31.73 34.93
N ALA A 725 -127.02 31.20 35.88
CA ALA A 725 -127.56 30.40 36.99
C ALA A 725 -128.56 31.19 37.85
N LYS A 726 -128.29 32.47 38.13
CA LYS A 726 -129.25 33.35 38.84
C LYS A 726 -130.51 33.63 38.03
N ALA A 727 -130.38 33.87 36.72
CA ALA A 727 -131.52 34.12 35.83
C ALA A 727 -132.42 32.88 35.69
N GLU A 728 -131.82 31.69 35.58
CA GLU A 728 -132.54 30.42 35.45
C GLU A 728 -133.23 30.03 36.78
N ALA A 729 -132.56 30.23 37.92
CA ALA A 729 -133.19 30.10 39.24
C ALA A 729 -134.38 31.07 39.42
N ALA A 730 -134.23 32.33 39.00
CA ALA A 730 -135.30 33.33 39.04
C ALA A 730 -136.46 32.96 38.08
N HIS A 731 -136.18 32.40 36.91
CA HIS A 731 -137.19 31.90 35.98
C HIS A 731 -137.99 30.74 36.59
N ILE A 732 -137.32 29.76 37.22
CA ILE A 732 -137.98 28.64 37.90
C ILE A 732 -138.90 29.17 39.02
N ILE A 733 -138.39 30.04 39.90
CA ILE A 733 -139.18 30.67 40.97
C ILE A 733 -140.38 31.44 40.39
N GLY A 734 -140.18 32.20 39.31
CA GLY A 734 -141.24 32.88 38.58
C GLY A 734 -142.34 31.92 38.12
N THR A 735 -141.99 30.85 37.41
CA THR A 735 -142.95 29.84 36.93
C THR A 735 -143.68 29.14 38.08
N MET A 736 -142.99 28.80 39.17
CA MET A 736 -143.61 28.20 40.36
C MET A 736 -144.57 29.16 41.05
N SER A 737 -144.25 30.45 41.15
CA SER A 737 -145.14 31.45 41.76
C SER A 737 -146.45 31.63 40.97
N VAL A 738 -146.39 31.54 39.64
CA VAL A 738 -147.59 31.59 38.78
C VAL A 738 -148.44 30.32 38.97
N GLN A 739 -147.81 29.15 39.05
CA GLN A 739 -148.52 27.89 39.34
C GLN A 739 -149.16 27.89 40.74
N GLN A 740 -148.46 28.39 41.76
CA GLN A 740 -148.99 28.55 43.11
C GLN A 740 -150.20 29.48 43.11
N ALA A 741 -150.11 30.66 42.49
CA ALA A 741 -151.23 31.60 42.38
C ALA A 741 -152.43 31.02 41.62
N GLN A 742 -152.19 30.17 40.60
CA GLN A 742 -153.27 29.44 39.91
C GLN A 742 -153.96 28.43 40.83
N LEU A 743 -153.20 27.66 41.63
CA LEU A 743 -153.75 26.72 42.60
C LEU A 743 -154.51 27.43 43.73
N GLU A 744 -153.98 28.52 44.28
CA GLU A 744 -154.66 29.36 45.28
C GLU A 744 -155.94 30.00 44.72
N SER A 745 -155.93 30.43 43.46
CA SER A 745 -157.15 30.92 42.78
C SER A 745 -158.20 29.81 42.66
N GLN A 746 -157.80 28.58 42.36
CA GLN A 746 -158.70 27.43 42.29
C GLN A 746 -159.27 27.06 43.66
N THR A 747 -158.46 27.01 44.73
CA THR A 747 -158.95 26.70 46.09
C THR A 747 -159.89 27.78 46.60
N LEU A 748 -159.57 29.05 46.42
CA LEU A 748 -160.47 30.18 46.73
C LEU A 748 -161.79 30.09 45.95
N LYS A 749 -161.74 29.73 44.66
CA LYS A 749 -162.94 29.57 43.83
C LYS A 749 -163.82 28.41 44.30
N ILE A 750 -163.24 27.33 44.79
CA ILE A 750 -163.97 26.19 45.38
C ILE A 750 -164.64 26.61 46.70
N ASP A 751 -163.89 27.27 47.60
CA ASP A 751 -164.38 27.71 48.91
C ASP A 751 -165.46 28.81 48.82
N GLN A 752 -165.35 29.73 47.85
CA GLN A 752 -166.41 30.70 47.58
C GLN A 752 -167.66 30.04 46.98
N ASN A 753 -167.51 29.01 46.13
CA ASN A 753 -168.63 28.25 45.59
C ASN A 753 -169.36 27.41 46.65
N SER A 754 -168.65 26.82 47.61
CA SER A 754 -169.28 26.09 48.73
C SER A 754 -170.04 27.05 49.66
N LYS A 755 -169.44 28.19 50.03
CA LYS A 755 -170.11 29.27 50.76
C LYS A 755 -171.36 29.78 50.04
N ARG A 756 -171.29 29.96 48.71
CA ARG A 756 -172.46 30.38 47.91
C ARG A 756 -173.61 29.37 47.97
N LYS A 757 -173.33 28.06 47.97
CA LYS A 757 -174.36 27.02 48.15
C LYS A 757 -175.02 27.12 49.52
N ILE A 758 -174.22 27.13 50.59
CA ILE A 758 -174.71 27.23 51.98
C ILE A 758 -175.58 28.47 52.19
N ILE A 759 -175.20 29.61 51.59
CA ILE A 759 -175.98 30.85 51.63
C ILE A 759 -177.27 30.74 50.81
N GLY A 760 -177.23 30.08 49.65
CA GLY A 760 -178.42 29.80 48.82
C GLY A 760 -179.43 28.92 49.56
N ASP A 761 -179.00 27.77 50.07
CA ASP A 761 -179.84 26.83 50.83
C ASP A 761 -180.53 27.52 52.04
N ARG A 762 -179.82 28.47 52.67
CA ARG A 762 -180.36 29.29 53.76
C ARG A 762 -181.41 30.29 53.28
N TYR A 763 -181.17 30.99 52.17
CA TYR A 763 -182.15 31.90 51.58
C TYR A 763 -183.41 31.17 51.11
N ASP A 764 -183.29 29.96 50.56
CA ASP A 764 -184.43 29.15 50.15
C ASP A 764 -185.28 28.73 51.37
N LEU A 765 -184.65 28.36 52.49
CA LEU A 765 -185.34 28.09 53.76
C LEU A 765 -186.01 29.35 54.34
N ASP A 766 -185.31 30.49 54.35
CA ASP A 766 -185.86 31.76 54.81
C ASP A 766 -187.04 32.18 53.93
N TYR A 767 -186.95 32.03 52.60
CA TYR A 767 -188.04 32.30 51.66
C TYR A 767 -189.26 31.40 51.90
N MET A 768 -189.06 30.09 52.08
CA MET A 768 -190.15 29.14 52.41
C MET A 768 -190.81 29.45 53.77
N HIS A 769 -190.05 30.00 54.72
CA HIS A 769 -190.61 30.48 55.99
C HIS A 769 -191.40 31.79 55.80
N GLN A 770 -190.84 32.74 55.05
CA GLN A 770 -191.46 34.02 54.74
C GLN A 770 -192.77 33.84 53.97
N GLU A 771 -192.79 33.01 52.92
CA GLU A 771 -193.99 32.68 52.16
C GLU A 771 -195.09 32.06 53.04
N ARG A 772 -194.73 31.25 54.05
CA ARG A 772 -195.69 30.77 55.05
C ARG A 772 -196.22 31.88 55.96
N ILE A 773 -195.36 32.80 56.40
CA ILE A 773 -195.78 33.97 57.18
C ILE A 773 -196.71 34.86 56.35
N ASP A 774 -196.31 35.22 55.14
CA ASP A 774 -197.04 36.10 54.24
C ASP A 774 -198.42 35.52 53.87
N ASN A 775 -198.53 34.20 53.68
CA ASN A 775 -199.83 33.54 53.49
C ASN A 775 -200.72 33.62 54.76
N LEU A 776 -200.15 33.41 55.95
CA LEU A 776 -200.86 33.57 57.24
C LEU A 776 -201.26 35.03 57.50
N GLU A 777 -200.42 35.99 57.12
CA GLU A 777 -200.73 37.42 57.13
C GLU A 777 -201.82 37.75 56.12
N LEU A 778 -201.82 37.16 54.92
CA LEU A 778 -202.89 37.34 53.94
C LEU A 778 -204.23 36.77 54.42
N GLU A 779 -204.26 35.61 55.06
CA GLU A 779 -205.48 35.10 55.71
C GLU A 779 -205.96 36.05 56.81
N LYS A 780 -205.06 36.45 57.72
CA LYS A 780 -205.36 37.41 58.80
C LYS A 780 -205.81 38.77 58.26
N ALA A 781 -205.20 39.26 57.18
CA ALA A 781 -205.46 40.55 56.56
C ALA A 781 -206.73 40.54 55.72
N LYS A 782 -207.11 39.41 55.09
CA LYS A 782 -208.45 39.22 54.52
C LYS A 782 -209.50 39.32 55.63
N ASN A 783 -209.36 38.49 56.67
CA ASN A 783 -210.27 38.50 57.82
C ASN A 783 -210.33 39.90 58.48
N LEU A 784 -209.21 40.62 58.58
CA LEU A 784 -209.17 42.00 59.08
C LEU A 784 -209.70 43.04 58.11
N SER A 785 -209.52 42.91 56.80
CA SER A 785 -209.99 43.87 55.80
C SER A 785 -211.51 43.75 55.61
N GLU A 786 -212.05 42.54 55.71
CA GLU A 786 -213.48 42.30 55.84
C GLU A 786 -214.06 42.98 57.08
N ILE A 787 -213.27 43.19 58.14
CA ILE A 787 -213.63 43.98 59.34
C ILE A 787 -213.28 45.49 59.20
N LYS A 788 -212.25 45.88 58.45
CA LYS A 788 -211.71 47.27 58.42
C LYS A 788 -212.22 48.10 57.24
N SER A 789 -212.74 47.46 56.19
CA SER A 789 -213.63 48.11 55.22
C SER A 789 -214.94 48.57 55.91
N GLN A 790 -215.32 47.92 57.01
CA GLN A 790 -216.36 48.38 57.93
C GLN A 790 -215.91 49.62 58.77
N ALA A 791 -214.75 50.26 58.47
CA ALA A 791 -214.13 51.32 59.30
C ALA A 791 -213.65 52.65 58.62
N LEU A 792 -212.64 52.71 57.73
CA LEU A 792 -211.91 53.96 57.34
C LEU A 792 -212.64 54.89 56.34
N SER A 793 -213.97 54.96 56.33
CA SER A 793 -214.73 55.95 55.54
C SER A 793 -214.74 57.35 56.22
N LYS A 794 -213.56 57.87 56.59
CA LYS A 794 -213.45 58.94 57.63
C LYS A 794 -212.24 59.90 57.47
N ILE A 795 -212.49 61.06 56.82
CA ILE A 795 -211.90 62.42 57.06
C ILE A 795 -210.40 62.66 56.68
N VAL A 796 -210.12 63.85 56.13
CA VAL A 796 -208.78 64.32 55.63
C VAL A 796 -208.59 65.87 55.59
N ASP A 797 -209.60 66.66 55.96
CA ASP A 797 -210.02 67.83 55.16
C ASP A 797 -209.32 69.21 55.48
N SER A 798 -208.40 69.75 54.62
CA SER A 798 -207.21 70.54 55.11
C SER A 798 -206.52 71.77 54.37
N ILE A 799 -207.10 72.49 53.36
CA ILE A 799 -206.89 73.97 53.10
C ILE A 799 -205.83 74.51 52.02
N SER A 800 -204.89 75.49 52.23
CA SER A 800 -204.53 76.59 51.23
C SER A 800 -203.03 76.95 50.84
N VAL A 801 -202.74 78.12 50.17
CA VAL A 801 -201.71 78.25 49.07
C VAL A 801 -200.74 79.49 48.93
N GLN A 802 -201.21 80.75 48.80
CA GLN A 802 -200.54 81.79 47.95
C GLN A 802 -199.07 82.17 48.31
N THR A 803 -198.61 81.86 49.52
CA THR A 803 -197.29 82.17 50.08
C THR A 803 -196.13 81.30 49.55
N LEU A 804 -196.41 80.23 48.80
CA LEU A 804 -195.39 79.25 48.36
C LEU A 804 -194.38 79.78 47.31
N GLN A 805 -194.59 80.95 46.72
CA GLN A 805 -193.89 81.35 45.48
C GLN A 805 -192.57 82.13 45.67
N ASN A 806 -192.39 82.91 46.75
CA ASN A 806 -191.15 83.67 47.03
C ASN A 806 -189.93 82.79 47.41
N ILE A 807 -190.09 81.47 47.33
CA ILE A 807 -189.32 80.52 48.10
C ILE A 807 -188.10 80.00 47.33
N ALA A 808 -188.16 79.86 46.00
CA ALA A 808 -187.23 78.96 45.30
C ALA A 808 -185.93 79.58 44.74
N LYS A 809 -185.82 80.91 44.53
CA LYS A 809 -184.85 81.51 43.59
C LYS A 809 -183.61 82.27 44.14
N ALA A 810 -183.74 83.10 45.18
CA ALA A 810 -182.59 83.70 45.88
C ALA A 810 -181.48 82.68 46.24
N SER A 811 -181.80 81.41 46.53
CA SER A 811 -182.67 81.12 47.66
C SER A 811 -182.06 80.07 48.59
N PRO A 812 -181.12 80.52 49.46
CA PRO A 812 -180.64 79.74 50.58
C PRO A 812 -181.70 79.70 51.69
N LEU A 813 -181.83 80.79 52.46
CA LEU A 813 -182.75 80.88 53.58
C LEU A 813 -184.21 81.10 53.15
N PHE A 814 -184.47 81.68 51.98
CA PHE A 814 -185.83 81.84 51.43
C PHE A 814 -186.47 80.48 51.05
N LYS A 815 -185.68 79.43 50.78
CA LYS A 815 -186.15 78.02 50.79
C LYS A 815 -186.23 77.50 52.22
N SER A 816 -185.11 77.52 52.92
CA SER A 816 -184.90 76.68 54.10
C SER A 816 -185.64 77.16 55.36
N ARG A 817 -185.99 78.46 55.49
CA ARG A 817 -186.86 78.92 56.60
C ARG A 817 -188.31 78.48 56.41
N ILE A 818 -188.82 78.49 55.18
CA ILE A 818 -190.22 78.14 54.93
C ILE A 818 -190.40 76.62 54.89
N LEU A 819 -189.45 75.88 54.30
CA LEU A 819 -189.31 74.43 54.45
C LEU A 819 -189.07 73.95 55.90
N LYS A 820 -189.08 74.85 56.91
CA LYS A 820 -189.10 74.51 58.35
C LYS A 820 -190.47 74.66 59.03
N SER A 821 -191.43 75.32 58.38
CA SER A 821 -192.42 76.16 59.09
C SER A 821 -193.87 75.73 58.93
N LEU A 822 -194.38 75.67 57.69
CA LEU A 822 -195.71 75.17 57.28
C LEU A 822 -196.08 73.79 57.89
N GLY A 823 -195.06 73.06 58.36
CA GLY A 823 -195.15 71.82 59.14
C GLY A 823 -193.88 70.98 58.99
N VAL A 824 -193.10 71.26 57.95
CA VAL A 824 -192.01 70.43 57.46
C VAL A 824 -190.81 70.50 58.41
N ARG A 825 -190.56 69.44 59.18
CA ARG A 825 -189.28 69.14 59.85
C ARG A 825 -188.77 67.82 59.27
N ASN A 826 -187.46 67.73 58.98
CA ASN A 826 -186.74 66.58 58.39
C ASN A 826 -186.87 66.36 56.86
N TYR A 827 -186.53 67.36 56.03
CA TYR A 827 -186.12 67.15 54.62
C TYR A 827 -185.00 68.13 54.21
N LEU A 828 -184.10 67.72 53.29
CA LEU A 828 -183.01 68.53 52.73
C LEU A 828 -182.86 68.27 51.20
N ILE A 829 -182.56 69.32 50.43
CA ILE A 829 -182.64 69.37 48.95
C ILE A 829 -181.40 70.09 48.40
N THR A 830 -180.59 69.50 47.49
CA THR A 830 -179.33 70.11 46.99
C THR A 830 -179.06 70.03 45.48
N ASP A 831 -178.42 71.09 44.97
CA ASP A 831 -177.88 71.32 43.62
C ASP A 831 -176.95 72.58 43.63
N GLY A 832 -176.24 72.91 42.54
CA GLY A 832 -174.97 73.68 42.52
C GLY A 832 -174.95 75.23 42.48
N LYS A 833 -176.05 75.98 42.71
CA LYS A 833 -175.99 77.48 42.74
C LYS A 833 -176.56 78.19 43.99
N SER A 834 -176.96 77.46 45.05
CA SER A 834 -177.10 78.02 46.42
C SER A 834 -177.27 76.94 47.50
N GLN A 835 -176.58 77.10 48.64
CA GLN A 835 -175.97 76.00 49.42
C GLN A 835 -176.77 75.43 50.63
N LEU A 836 -177.87 76.06 51.07
CA LEU A 836 -178.13 76.16 52.51
C LEU A 836 -178.88 74.99 53.21
N ASN A 837 -178.69 74.97 54.53
CA ASN A 837 -178.89 73.88 55.47
C ASN A 837 -179.72 74.38 56.67
N ILE A 838 -180.72 73.63 57.17
CA ILE A 838 -181.54 74.00 58.36
C ILE A 838 -180.97 73.37 59.64
N PHE A 839 -179.65 73.30 59.77
CA PHE A 839 -179.00 72.48 60.78
C PHE A 839 -178.28 73.35 61.82
N GLY A 840 -178.86 73.39 63.03
CA GLY A 840 -178.45 74.26 64.12
C GLY A 840 -177.74 73.51 65.24
N ASN A 841 -176.41 73.42 65.13
CA ASN A 841 -175.37 73.41 66.17
C ASN A 841 -175.42 72.42 67.35
N GLY A 842 -174.23 72.17 67.92
CA GLY A 842 -174.02 71.35 69.12
C GLY A 842 -174.46 69.89 68.93
N MET A 843 -173.99 69.15 67.91
CA MET A 843 -172.58 68.86 67.65
C MET A 843 -171.77 68.65 68.93
N ASN A 844 -171.68 67.39 69.37
CA ASN A 844 -170.49 66.72 69.92
C ASN A 844 -170.77 65.20 69.94
N GLN A 845 -171.23 64.72 68.77
CA GLN A 845 -171.78 63.40 68.54
C GLN A 845 -170.81 62.55 67.71
N LYS A 846 -171.07 61.24 67.70
CA LYS A 846 -170.57 60.21 66.76
C LYS A 846 -169.17 59.66 67.08
N PHE A 847 -168.91 58.37 66.81
CA PHE A 847 -169.77 57.37 66.17
C PHE A 847 -170.28 56.29 67.14
N SER A 848 -171.54 56.44 67.56
CA SER A 848 -172.51 55.34 67.55
C SER A 848 -173.17 55.27 66.15
N ILE A 849 -174.16 54.38 65.97
CA ILE A 849 -174.93 54.13 64.73
C ILE A 849 -174.10 53.26 63.76
N GLU A 850 -174.47 51.97 63.63
CA GLU A 850 -175.15 51.35 62.46
C GLU A 850 -174.34 51.50 61.15
N GLU A 851 -174.20 50.49 60.28
CA GLU A 851 -175.17 49.44 59.93
C GLU A 851 -174.51 48.06 59.68
N LYS A 852 -175.39 47.06 59.54
CA LYS A 852 -175.31 45.94 58.57
C LYS A 852 -174.49 46.34 57.32
N LYS A 853 -173.60 45.51 56.78
CA LYS A 853 -173.63 44.05 56.72
C LYS A 853 -172.35 43.41 57.27
#